data_AF-A9IDI8-F1
#
_entry.id   AF-A9IDI8-F1
#
_cell.length_a   1.000
_cell.length_b   1.000
_cell.length_c   1.000
_cell.angle_alpha   90.00
_cell.angle_beta   90.00
_cell.angle_gamma   90.00
#
_symmetry.space_group_name_H-M   'P 1'
#
loop_
_entity.id
_entity.type
_entity.pdbx_description
1 polymer ?
#
loop_
_entity_poly.entity_id
_entity_poly.type
_entity_poly.pdbx_seq_one_letter_code
_entity_poly.pdbx_strand_id
1 'polypeptide(L)'
;MLILGGEICKELPISSVTSAPTGVYLVCACDHKLLDKQSAVAAAVLAKARQAKDIRFKIVGGPEVLLSEDGVNGLSADELHIILVPILAGTSAGLLNCPDKPVRLLALADLITIFDSLENLEDLQRYWAFCDGQRSGLAPFSRGPADLFASFKDTDEVLVDGAIEPTMISLDPSWGTSWRFKVLAEFWSRAPRIFPDRTSGWQLSGGTEGVTEMKSRGHKVIAYSTLVGDCTVQALLEIKDDLDLEDGRMVDLFIQILADSLFRCRGLLATAPLFQLDHVLFVCKRSASSTIIGDDGTDFGTAKNTSPVVTAAEGSFGRAAVVHLDVDVRAVLGGLTDATDGSFEVQCLVETIRKSHDALGMALPEGLNEAVVSTAGELARYTLRVANRRVDVPDHPPTVIPRMSDYKLARKQLAEVIRDLDLAPGRYALSEAKEKIDLASAKFRLRIEGRLAQLDRLQLIRACIEQHDALLATERGQIERARQSLSHEVDYDRVDTVEEARKQYGTLARHYRYLLEKVVSNQASGTREVTHDVLRELVGKVDWLMALAGASDVLHNGVDVAGVAISDSFIPEVFYSDGSNDREVRFAREYAKTRLGLGENRKDVVEGESEALLESTDFNNAFEADLGFNLSDLFTSLSVLAHAQHYGFAKELSLSYGASPNKLAEKLASEIKDLGQEKSERIVAFLTLSETGLLRLAGRDVQEEEVPYWEHSKRVHRYAIRPLVQVGDELRWGAEAASRCMFNWMSSVRDGYLPADFGWPNIEYVVRQVKAGIEKRLEFRSEEIFRRHTSCVARGIDFHRKFRAEGFEDVGDFDVLAYWPDQNLLVAVECKYNQPAYTMKDGRRIRDKIFGRKHDDKGQIGKVLRRGVFLELHRTRMLELLGWPKPVNAAERYVELYVSRDISYWMVHPPYPVPTHFVRVSTLDSWLKTELFTAAGLP
;
A
#
# COMPACT_ATOMS: atom_id res chain seq x y z
N MET A 1 26.86 36.56 -5.97
CA MET A 1 27.96 37.02 -5.08
C MET A 1 27.57 36.73 -3.64
N LEU A 2 28.45 36.12 -2.86
CA LEU A 2 28.25 35.87 -1.42
C LEU A 2 28.65 37.13 -0.63
N ILE A 3 27.83 37.51 0.34
CA ILE A 3 28.08 38.64 1.25
C ILE A 3 28.11 38.10 2.67
N LEU A 4 29.22 38.32 3.38
CA LEU A 4 29.41 37.91 4.77
C LEU A 4 29.65 39.17 5.61
N GLY A 5 28.75 39.47 6.56
CA GLY A 5 28.90 40.63 7.44
C GLY A 5 28.97 41.98 6.70
N GLY A 6 28.34 42.09 5.53
CA GLY A 6 28.35 43.29 4.67
C GLY A 6 29.49 43.37 3.65
N GLU A 7 30.44 42.42 3.65
CA GLU A 7 31.53 42.36 2.69
C GLU A 7 31.28 41.35 1.57
N ILE A 8 31.49 41.75 0.31
CA ILE A 8 31.38 40.87 -0.86
C ILE A 8 32.60 39.95 -0.94
N CYS A 9 32.39 38.65 -0.88
CA CYS A 9 33.42 37.63 -1.08
C CYS A 9 33.75 37.49 -2.58
N LYS A 10 34.64 38.34 -3.09
CA LYS A 10 35.06 38.33 -4.51
C LYS A 10 36.06 37.23 -4.86
N GLU A 11 36.73 36.67 -3.85
CA GLU A 11 37.83 35.73 -4.03
C GLU A 11 37.36 34.32 -4.41
N LEU A 12 36.12 33.97 -4.05
CA LEU A 12 35.51 32.67 -4.35
C LEU A 12 34.62 32.79 -5.62
N PRO A 13 34.99 32.16 -6.74
CA PRO A 13 34.19 32.17 -7.95
C PRO A 13 32.99 31.24 -7.78
N ILE A 14 31.83 31.79 -7.44
CA ILE A 14 30.58 31.04 -7.33
C ILE A 14 29.94 30.98 -8.71
N SER A 15 29.90 29.78 -9.29
CA SER A 15 29.32 29.51 -10.61
C SER A 15 27.83 29.22 -10.54
N SER A 16 27.38 28.54 -9.47
CA SER A 16 25.97 28.27 -9.21
C SER A 16 25.70 28.23 -7.70
N VAL A 17 24.45 28.54 -7.33
CA VAL A 17 23.93 28.45 -5.97
C VAL A 17 22.65 27.64 -6.04
N THR A 18 22.51 26.65 -5.16
CA THR A 18 21.27 25.90 -4.99
C THR A 18 20.98 25.69 -3.51
N SER A 19 19.71 25.62 -3.14
CA SER A 19 19.27 25.49 -1.75
C SER A 19 18.40 24.25 -1.58
N ALA A 20 18.54 23.61 -0.42
CA ALA A 20 17.73 22.50 0.04
C ALA A 20 17.33 22.76 1.51
N PRO A 21 16.39 21.99 2.08
CA PRO A 21 16.12 22.03 3.54
C PRO A 21 17.41 21.84 4.37
N THR A 22 18.38 21.13 3.79
CA THR A 22 19.64 20.82 4.45
C THR A 22 20.74 21.88 4.31
N GLY A 23 20.43 23.01 3.67
CA GLY A 23 21.33 24.16 3.51
C GLY A 23 21.55 24.63 2.07
N VAL A 24 22.50 25.54 1.88
CA VAL A 24 22.84 26.18 0.61
C VAL A 24 24.17 25.64 0.08
N TYR A 25 24.17 25.19 -1.17
CA TYR A 25 25.34 24.66 -1.87
C TYR A 25 25.89 25.69 -2.85
N LEU A 26 27.17 26.02 -2.69
CA LEU A 26 27.93 26.86 -3.60
C LEU A 26 28.78 25.98 -4.51
N VAL A 27 28.46 25.99 -5.81
CA VAL A 27 29.24 25.29 -6.83
C VAL A 27 30.26 26.27 -7.40
N CYS A 28 31.54 25.98 -7.17
CA CYS A 28 32.66 26.86 -7.52
C CYS A 28 33.53 26.20 -8.60
N ALA A 29 33.25 26.51 -9.87
CA ALA A 29 34.07 26.01 -10.96
C ALA A 29 35.41 26.75 -11.01
N CYS A 30 36.49 26.01 -11.20
CA CYS A 30 37.83 26.56 -11.32
C CYS A 30 38.70 25.76 -12.30
N ASP A 31 39.75 26.37 -12.82
CA ASP A 31 40.81 25.62 -13.51
C ASP A 31 41.49 24.68 -12.50
N HIS A 32 41.69 23.41 -12.86
CA HIS A 32 42.38 22.43 -12.00
C HIS A 32 43.74 22.91 -11.49
N LYS A 33 44.46 23.77 -12.22
CA LYS A 33 45.73 24.37 -11.76
C LYS A 33 45.57 25.34 -10.58
N LEU A 34 44.37 25.87 -10.37
CA LEU A 34 44.05 26.79 -9.29
C LEU A 34 43.39 26.08 -8.10
N LEU A 35 43.21 24.75 -8.15
CA LEU A 35 42.45 24.00 -7.16
C LEU A 35 42.97 24.21 -5.73
N ASP A 36 44.28 24.10 -5.50
CA ASP A 36 44.87 24.27 -4.16
C ASP A 36 44.63 25.69 -3.61
N LYS A 37 44.75 26.71 -4.48
CA LYS A 37 44.46 28.10 -4.12
C LYS A 37 42.97 28.27 -3.79
N GLN A 38 42.07 27.71 -4.59
CA GLN A 38 40.63 27.81 -4.37
C GLN A 38 40.16 27.03 -3.14
N SER A 39 40.82 25.92 -2.82
CA SER A 39 40.64 25.18 -1.56
C SER A 39 40.94 26.05 -0.35
N ALA A 40 42.09 26.73 -0.34
CA ALA A 40 42.45 27.65 0.75
C ALA A 40 41.46 28.83 0.88
N VAL A 41 41.01 29.38 -0.26
CA VAL A 41 40.00 30.46 -0.28
C VAL A 41 38.66 29.97 0.26
N ALA A 42 38.17 28.80 -0.17
CA ALA A 42 36.92 28.23 0.31
C ALA A 42 36.94 27.97 1.82
N ALA A 43 38.05 27.44 2.35
CA ALA A 43 38.22 27.25 3.78
C ALA A 43 38.19 28.58 4.55
N ALA A 44 38.85 29.62 4.03
CA ALA A 44 38.81 30.96 4.63
C ALA A 44 37.41 31.58 4.60
N VAL A 45 36.64 31.38 3.53
CA VAL A 45 35.25 31.84 3.40
C VAL A 45 34.35 31.16 4.44
N LEU A 46 34.46 29.84 4.62
CA LEU A 46 33.70 29.13 5.64
C LEU A 46 34.07 29.59 7.07
N ALA A 47 35.36 29.83 7.33
CA ALA A 47 35.80 30.37 8.62
C ALA A 47 35.23 31.78 8.88
N LYS A 48 35.17 32.64 7.86
CA LYS A 48 34.50 33.95 7.95
C LYS A 48 32.99 33.81 8.15
N ALA A 49 32.34 32.87 7.47
CA ALA A 49 30.90 32.63 7.60
C ALA A 49 30.51 32.27 9.03
N ARG A 50 31.31 31.45 9.72
CA ARG A 50 31.12 31.10 11.14
C ARG A 50 31.19 32.28 12.11
N GLN A 51 31.85 33.37 11.71
CA GLN A 51 31.98 34.59 12.50
C GLN A 51 30.97 35.66 12.09
N ALA A 52 30.36 35.52 10.91
CA ALA A 52 29.39 36.47 10.39
C ALA A 52 28.04 36.27 11.08
N LYS A 53 27.40 37.38 11.44
CA LYS A 53 26.02 37.38 11.97
C LYS A 53 24.95 37.33 10.87
N ASP A 54 25.36 37.54 9.62
CA ASP A 54 24.46 37.71 8.49
C ASP A 54 25.15 37.23 7.21
N ILE A 55 24.53 36.24 6.55
CA ILE A 55 24.97 35.62 5.31
C ILE A 55 23.92 35.95 4.25
N ARG A 56 24.32 36.69 3.21
CA ARG A 56 23.42 37.12 2.14
C ARG A 56 23.97 36.81 0.76
N PHE A 57 23.10 36.78 -0.22
CA PHE A 57 23.46 36.59 -1.62
C PHE A 57 23.05 37.82 -2.44
N LYS A 58 23.85 38.16 -3.44
CA LYS A 58 23.52 39.19 -4.41
C LYS A 58 23.63 38.65 -5.83
N ILE A 59 22.55 38.71 -6.58
CA ILE A 59 22.57 38.38 -8.01
C ILE A 59 23.33 39.49 -8.72
N VAL A 60 24.20 39.14 -9.68
CA VAL A 60 24.99 40.13 -10.41
C VAL A 60 24.04 41.05 -11.18
N GLY A 61 24.00 42.34 -10.81
CA GLY A 61 23.06 43.31 -11.39
C GLY A 61 21.62 43.22 -10.87
N GLY A 62 21.34 42.36 -9.89
CA GLY A 62 20.02 42.14 -9.31
C GLY A 62 19.93 42.49 -7.81
N PRO A 63 18.78 42.21 -7.18
CA PRO A 63 18.56 42.46 -5.76
C PRO A 63 19.43 41.54 -4.88
N GLU A 64 19.61 41.95 -3.63
CA GLU A 64 20.09 41.06 -2.58
C GLU A 64 18.96 40.09 -2.20
N VAL A 65 19.31 38.83 -1.99
CA VAL A 65 18.42 37.73 -1.69
C VAL A 65 18.90 37.07 -0.40
N LEU A 66 17.96 36.84 0.52
CA LEU A 66 18.17 35.99 1.67
C LEU A 66 17.75 34.58 1.28
N LEU A 67 18.64 33.61 1.46
CA LEU A 67 18.32 32.19 1.30
C LEU A 67 18.25 31.62 2.71
N SER A 68 17.04 31.44 3.24
CA SER A 68 16.81 30.85 4.56
C SER A 68 15.64 29.88 4.53
N GLU A 69 15.68 28.87 5.40
CA GLU A 69 14.65 27.83 5.48
C GLU A 69 13.30 28.40 5.98
N ASP A 70 13.34 29.36 6.89
CA ASP A 70 12.17 29.99 7.53
C ASP A 70 11.77 31.34 6.91
N GLY A 71 12.49 31.82 5.90
CA GLY A 71 12.30 33.13 5.28
C GLY A 71 12.52 34.34 6.20
N VAL A 72 12.92 34.13 7.46
CA VAL A 72 12.93 35.17 8.52
C VAL A 72 14.30 35.29 9.20
N ASN A 73 14.99 34.18 9.49
CA ASN A 73 16.34 34.19 10.07
C ASN A 73 17.40 33.99 8.98
N GLY A 74 18.55 34.65 9.09
CA GLY A 74 19.65 34.48 8.12
C GLY A 74 20.27 33.07 8.17
N LEU A 75 20.84 32.63 7.05
CA LEU A 75 21.53 31.34 6.94
C LEU A 75 22.65 31.22 8.00
N SER A 76 22.72 30.08 8.68
CA SER A 76 23.84 29.75 9.57
C SER A 76 25.06 29.29 8.76
N ALA A 77 26.25 29.35 9.38
CA ALA A 77 27.47 28.94 8.71
C ALA A 77 27.56 27.43 8.46
N ASP A 78 26.85 26.61 9.25
CA ASP A 78 26.84 25.16 9.11
C ASP A 78 25.90 24.68 7.99
N GLU A 79 24.98 25.56 7.56
CA GLU A 79 24.13 25.35 6.38
C GLU A 79 24.82 25.77 5.07
N LEU A 80 26.03 26.34 5.11
CA LEU A 80 26.76 26.74 3.92
C LEU A 80 27.73 25.65 3.45
N HIS A 81 27.43 25.02 2.31
CA HIS A 81 28.23 23.94 1.72
C HIS A 81 28.99 24.44 0.48
N ILE A 82 30.30 24.19 0.39
CA ILE A 82 31.11 24.57 -0.78
C ILE A 82 31.59 23.33 -1.54
N ILE A 83 31.29 23.26 -2.83
CA ILE A 83 31.74 22.22 -3.75
C ILE A 83 32.66 22.86 -4.80
N LEU A 84 33.94 22.49 -4.77
CA LEU A 84 34.91 22.88 -5.80
C LEU A 84 34.77 21.95 -7.01
N VAL A 85 34.74 22.56 -8.20
CA VAL A 85 34.57 21.84 -9.46
C VAL A 85 35.73 22.15 -10.40
N PRO A 86 36.82 21.38 -10.36
CA PRO A 86 37.94 21.57 -11.26
C PRO A 86 37.54 21.16 -12.69
N ILE A 87 37.83 22.04 -13.64
CA ILE A 87 37.72 21.77 -15.07
C ILE A 87 39.06 21.24 -15.55
N LEU A 88 39.06 19.97 -15.96
CA LEU A 88 40.24 19.27 -16.48
C LEU A 88 40.34 19.52 -17.99
N ALA A 89 41.48 20.05 -18.43
CA ALA A 89 41.69 20.43 -19.84
C ALA A 89 42.34 19.32 -20.70
N GLY A 90 42.61 18.13 -20.14
CA GLY A 90 43.27 17.04 -20.85
C GLY A 90 43.03 15.66 -20.21
N THR A 91 43.31 14.60 -20.97
CA THR A 91 43.15 13.18 -20.57
C THR A 91 44.41 12.56 -19.97
N SER A 92 45.47 13.35 -19.77
CA SER A 92 46.72 12.88 -19.17
C SER A 92 46.51 12.47 -17.70
N ALA A 93 47.14 11.37 -17.28
CA ALA A 93 47.14 10.95 -15.89
C ALA A 93 47.69 12.07 -14.98
N GLY A 94 46.98 12.36 -13.90
CA GLY A 94 47.34 13.39 -12.93
C GLY A 94 46.70 13.11 -11.58
N LEU A 95 47.24 13.71 -10.53
CA LEU A 95 46.72 13.62 -9.16
C LEU A 95 46.18 14.99 -8.75
N LEU A 96 45.01 15.00 -8.13
CA LEU A 96 44.41 16.19 -7.53
C LEU A 96 44.47 16.07 -6.01
N ASN A 97 44.86 17.14 -5.33
CA ASN A 97 44.75 17.19 -3.87
C ASN A 97 43.27 17.36 -3.50
N CYS A 98 42.75 16.46 -2.67
CA CYS A 98 41.42 16.65 -2.09
C CYS A 98 41.47 17.77 -1.04
N PRO A 99 40.51 18.71 -1.06
CA PRO A 99 40.41 19.74 -0.03
C PRO A 99 40.06 19.12 1.33
N ASP A 100 40.43 19.83 2.41
CA ASP A 100 40.01 19.45 3.75
C ASP A 100 38.52 19.73 3.97
N LYS A 101 37.88 18.89 4.79
CA LYS A 101 36.47 19.06 5.16
C LYS A 101 36.25 20.38 5.91
N PRO A 102 35.11 21.07 5.72
CA PRO A 102 33.90 20.58 5.06
C PRO A 102 33.81 20.88 3.55
N VAL A 103 34.87 21.42 2.92
CA VAL A 103 34.89 21.67 1.47
C VAL A 103 34.87 20.34 0.71
N ARG A 104 34.00 20.21 -0.30
CA ARG A 104 33.89 19.02 -1.15
C ARG A 104 34.50 19.26 -2.53
N LEU A 105 34.89 18.18 -3.20
CA LEU A 105 35.48 18.20 -4.54
C LEU A 105 34.73 17.25 -5.46
N LEU A 106 34.28 17.75 -6.61
CA LEU A 106 33.71 16.95 -7.69
C LEU A 106 34.28 17.47 -9.01
N ALA A 107 35.06 16.66 -9.73
CA ALA A 107 35.47 17.05 -11.08
C ALA A 107 34.22 17.26 -11.95
N LEU A 108 34.31 18.10 -12.98
CA LEU A 108 33.12 18.51 -13.75
C LEU A 108 32.30 17.32 -14.28
N ALA A 109 32.95 16.26 -14.76
CA ALA A 109 32.27 15.05 -15.25
C ALA A 109 31.52 14.31 -14.13
N ASP A 110 32.12 14.20 -12.94
CA ASP A 110 31.50 13.58 -11.77
C ASP A 110 30.33 14.43 -11.26
N LEU A 111 30.50 15.76 -11.22
CA LEU A 111 29.44 16.70 -10.86
C LEU A 111 28.22 16.48 -11.76
N ILE A 112 28.41 16.49 -13.08
CA ILE A 112 27.31 16.29 -14.04
C ILE A 112 26.67 14.92 -13.82
N THR A 113 27.49 13.87 -13.65
CA THR A 113 27.00 12.50 -13.46
C THR A 113 26.14 12.36 -12.21
N ILE A 114 26.58 12.95 -11.11
CA ILE A 114 25.90 12.89 -9.82
C ILE A 114 24.64 13.76 -9.85
N PHE A 115 24.76 15.04 -10.19
CA PHE A 115 23.65 15.99 -10.15
C PHE A 115 22.52 15.64 -11.12
N ASP A 116 22.85 15.12 -12.31
CA ASP A 116 21.83 14.66 -13.26
C ASP A 116 21.05 13.44 -12.73
N SER A 117 21.65 12.69 -11.80
CA SER A 117 21.06 11.47 -11.24
C SER A 117 20.51 11.63 -9.82
N LEU A 118 20.56 12.83 -9.24
CA LEU A 118 19.92 13.10 -7.95
C LEU A 118 18.40 13.09 -8.12
N GLU A 119 17.67 12.50 -7.17
CA GLU A 119 16.21 12.63 -7.09
C GLU A 119 15.84 13.96 -6.43
N ASN A 120 16.56 14.31 -5.38
CA ASN A 120 16.49 15.58 -4.66
C ASN A 120 17.88 15.93 -4.09
N LEU A 121 18.05 17.13 -3.55
CA LEU A 121 19.33 17.56 -2.99
C LEU A 121 19.68 16.93 -1.63
N GLU A 122 18.73 16.31 -0.93
CA GLU A 122 19.01 15.58 0.32
C GLU A 122 19.80 14.29 0.04
N ASP A 123 19.60 13.66 -1.12
CA ASP A 123 20.44 12.55 -1.61
C ASP A 123 21.93 12.89 -1.58
N LEU A 124 22.28 14.15 -1.87
CA LEU A 124 23.68 14.58 -1.92
C LEU A 124 24.33 14.54 -0.53
N GLN A 125 23.58 14.89 0.53
CA GLN A 125 24.10 14.79 1.89
C GLN A 125 24.25 13.34 2.34
N ARG A 126 23.26 12.50 2.02
CA ARG A 126 23.33 11.06 2.32
C ARG A 126 24.50 10.41 1.61
N TYR A 127 24.73 10.76 0.36
CA TYR A 127 25.91 10.34 -0.39
C TYR A 127 27.23 10.80 0.28
N TRP A 128 27.30 12.03 0.79
CA TRP A 128 28.49 12.48 1.51
C TRP A 128 28.69 11.77 2.85
N ALA A 129 27.61 11.53 3.60
CA ALA A 129 27.65 10.74 4.82
C ALA A 129 28.14 9.31 4.54
N PHE A 130 27.65 8.70 3.45
CA PHE A 130 28.11 7.41 2.94
C PHE A 130 29.61 7.44 2.64
N CYS A 131 30.08 8.36 1.79
CA CYS A 131 31.51 8.48 1.46
C CYS A 131 32.39 8.66 2.69
N ASP A 132 31.93 9.48 3.64
CA ASP A 132 32.65 9.79 4.86
C ASP A 132 32.76 8.59 5.79
N GLY A 133 31.69 7.81 5.93
CA GLY A 133 31.66 6.59 6.72
C GLY A 133 32.58 5.49 6.20
N GLN A 134 32.84 5.45 4.89
CA GLN A 134 33.66 4.41 4.26
C GLN A 134 35.15 4.79 4.11
N ARG A 135 35.54 6.02 4.47
CA ARG A 135 36.87 6.58 4.14
C ARG A 135 38.04 5.73 4.65
N SER A 136 37.91 5.10 5.82
CA SER A 136 38.95 4.25 6.42
C SER A 136 39.04 2.86 5.81
N GLY A 137 37.94 2.33 5.26
CA GLY A 137 37.89 0.99 4.67
C GLY A 137 38.22 0.95 3.18
N LEU A 138 37.97 2.04 2.45
CA LEU A 138 38.19 2.10 1.00
C LEU A 138 39.67 2.18 0.61
N ALA A 139 40.07 1.29 -0.29
CA ALA A 139 41.35 1.34 -0.96
C ALA A 139 41.55 2.68 -1.70
N PRO A 140 42.79 3.17 -1.86
CA PRO A 140 43.06 4.44 -2.55
C PRO A 140 42.47 4.54 -3.96
N PHE A 141 42.36 3.40 -4.67
CA PHE A 141 41.83 3.31 -6.03
C PHE A 141 40.30 3.27 -6.10
N SER A 142 39.61 3.19 -4.96
CA SER A 142 38.14 3.06 -4.88
C SER A 142 37.49 4.32 -4.32
N ARG A 143 38.08 5.48 -4.62
CA ARG A 143 37.66 6.80 -4.13
C ARG A 143 37.14 7.71 -5.24
N GLY A 144 36.90 7.16 -6.43
CA GLY A 144 36.27 7.87 -7.53
C GLY A 144 34.86 8.31 -7.13
N PRO A 145 34.49 9.61 -7.27
CA PRO A 145 33.18 10.08 -6.85
C PRO A 145 32.02 9.37 -7.57
N ALA A 146 32.11 9.19 -8.89
CA ALA A 146 31.09 8.48 -9.66
C ALA A 146 30.96 7.00 -9.26
N ASP A 147 32.07 6.29 -9.00
CA ASP A 147 32.04 4.89 -8.54
C ASP A 147 31.42 4.78 -7.15
N LEU A 148 31.76 5.71 -6.26
CA LEU A 148 31.14 5.78 -4.93
C LEU A 148 29.66 6.13 -5.01
N PHE A 149 29.25 6.97 -5.95
CA PHE A 149 27.85 7.31 -6.13
C PHE A 149 27.04 6.15 -6.69
N ALA A 150 27.60 5.42 -7.65
CA ALA A 150 27.01 4.18 -8.15
C ALA A 150 26.91 3.13 -7.04
N SER A 151 27.97 2.94 -6.25
CA SER A 151 27.95 2.07 -5.08
C SER A 151 26.90 2.51 -4.05
N PHE A 152 26.79 3.82 -3.77
CA PHE A 152 25.76 4.38 -2.89
C PHE A 152 24.34 4.03 -3.37
N LYS A 153 24.05 4.17 -4.68
CA LYS A 153 22.74 3.81 -5.25
C LYS A 153 22.51 2.30 -5.29
N ASP A 154 23.49 1.50 -5.72
CA ASP A 154 23.33 0.03 -5.88
C ASP A 154 23.35 -0.73 -4.54
N THR A 155 24.01 -0.19 -3.51
CA THR A 155 24.07 -0.81 -2.18
C THR A 155 22.99 -0.30 -1.23
N ASP A 156 22.07 0.55 -1.70
CA ASP A 156 21.10 1.25 -0.87
C ASP A 156 21.79 1.90 0.34
N GLU A 157 22.85 2.67 0.11
CA GLU A 157 23.58 3.41 1.14
C GLU A 157 24.30 2.54 2.21
N VAL A 158 24.28 1.21 2.09
CA VAL A 158 24.88 0.29 3.07
C VAL A 158 25.88 -0.63 2.38
N LEU A 159 27.15 -0.22 2.38
CA LEU A 159 28.24 -0.94 1.70
C LEU A 159 28.61 -2.27 2.38
N VAL A 160 28.57 -2.31 3.71
CA VAL A 160 28.87 -3.51 4.51
C VAL A 160 27.66 -3.82 5.37
N ASP A 161 26.91 -4.85 4.97
CA ASP A 161 25.61 -5.23 5.55
C ASP A 161 25.67 -6.46 6.48
N GLY A 162 26.86 -7.08 6.62
CA GLY A 162 27.12 -8.18 7.56
C GLY A 162 27.84 -7.74 8.85
N ALA A 163 28.07 -8.71 9.74
CA ALA A 163 28.71 -8.48 11.05
C ALA A 163 30.24 -8.45 11.01
N ILE A 164 30.85 -8.83 9.88
CA ILE A 164 32.30 -8.81 9.68
C ILE A 164 32.66 -7.49 9.02
N GLU A 165 33.44 -6.67 9.72
CA GLU A 165 34.01 -5.45 9.16
C GLU A 165 35.26 -5.79 8.33
N PRO A 166 35.26 -5.52 7.01
CA PRO A 166 36.42 -5.78 6.16
C PRO A 166 37.57 -4.82 6.49
N THR A 167 38.80 -5.32 6.43
CA THR A 167 40.00 -4.49 6.63
C THR A 167 40.35 -3.64 5.40
N MET A 168 39.83 -3.99 4.22
CA MET A 168 39.98 -3.26 2.98
C MET A 168 38.80 -3.54 2.05
N ILE A 169 38.26 -2.49 1.43
CA ILE A 169 37.20 -2.56 0.42
C ILE A 169 37.76 -1.99 -0.88
N SER A 170 37.68 -2.77 -1.95
CA SER A 170 38.00 -2.32 -3.32
C SER A 170 36.73 -2.34 -4.16
N LEU A 171 36.31 -1.18 -4.63
CA LEU A 171 35.27 -1.03 -5.65
C LEU A 171 35.87 -1.26 -7.05
N ASP A 172 35.03 -1.75 -7.97
CA ASP A 172 35.35 -1.77 -9.38
C ASP A 172 35.52 -0.32 -9.91
N PRO A 173 36.69 0.05 -10.48
CA PRO A 173 36.96 1.40 -10.98
C PRO A 173 36.16 1.78 -12.23
N SER A 174 35.33 0.87 -12.74
CA SER A 174 34.40 1.10 -13.87
C SER A 174 32.93 1.10 -13.45
N TRP A 175 32.63 0.95 -12.16
CA TRP A 175 31.27 0.84 -11.64
C TRP A 175 30.45 2.07 -11.98
N GLY A 176 30.99 3.27 -11.74
CA GLY A 176 30.33 4.55 -12.03
C GLY A 176 29.97 4.71 -13.49
N THR A 177 30.87 4.30 -14.39
CA THR A 177 30.64 4.36 -15.84
C THR A 177 29.55 3.38 -16.28
N SER A 178 29.62 2.13 -15.81
CA SER A 178 28.64 1.08 -16.13
C SER A 178 27.25 1.43 -15.62
N TRP A 179 27.18 1.93 -14.38
CA TRP A 179 25.94 2.39 -13.77
C TRP A 179 25.35 3.59 -14.53
N ARG A 180 26.17 4.58 -14.89
CA ARG A 180 25.71 5.75 -15.64
C ARG A 180 25.19 5.37 -17.02
N PHE A 181 25.83 4.43 -17.70
CA PHE A 181 25.34 3.90 -18.97
C PHE A 181 23.94 3.26 -18.80
N LYS A 182 23.74 2.45 -17.77
CA LYS A 182 22.44 1.84 -17.46
C LYS A 182 21.36 2.90 -17.23
N VAL A 183 21.63 3.90 -16.40
CA VAL A 183 20.68 5.00 -16.10
C VAL A 183 20.32 5.79 -17.36
N LEU A 184 21.32 6.15 -18.17
CA LEU A 184 21.08 6.89 -19.42
C LEU A 184 20.34 6.03 -20.45
N ALA A 185 20.67 4.75 -20.58
CA ALA A 185 19.98 3.84 -21.49
C ALA A 185 18.49 3.71 -21.13
N GLU A 186 18.17 3.59 -19.83
CA GLU A 186 16.79 3.58 -19.36
C GLU A 186 16.08 4.91 -19.66
N PHE A 187 16.70 6.05 -19.34
CA PHE A 187 16.14 7.37 -19.63
C PHE A 187 15.84 7.55 -21.13
N TRP A 188 16.82 7.29 -22.00
CA TRP A 188 16.69 7.48 -23.45
C TRP A 188 15.77 6.45 -24.10
N SER A 189 15.56 5.28 -23.49
CA SER A 189 14.56 4.32 -23.96
C SER A 189 13.12 4.82 -23.83
N ARG A 190 12.88 5.78 -22.92
CA ARG A 190 11.57 6.40 -22.67
C ARG A 190 11.46 7.83 -23.24
N ALA A 191 12.59 8.44 -23.61
CA ALA A 191 12.61 9.83 -24.03
C ALA A 191 11.76 10.06 -25.28
N PRO A 192 10.98 11.17 -25.33
CA PRO A 192 10.31 11.55 -26.56
C PRO A 192 11.34 11.95 -27.62
N ARG A 193 10.96 11.90 -28.90
CA ARG A 193 11.84 12.37 -30.00
C ARG A 193 12.22 13.84 -29.84
N ILE A 194 11.30 14.64 -29.30
CA ILE A 194 11.46 16.08 -29.05
C ILE A 194 10.93 16.39 -27.65
N PHE A 195 11.72 17.07 -26.83
CA PHE A 195 11.29 17.53 -25.50
C PHE A 195 10.48 18.83 -25.60
N PRO A 196 9.61 19.14 -24.61
CA PRO A 196 8.80 20.37 -24.62
C PRO A 196 9.64 21.64 -24.73
N ASP A 197 10.84 21.61 -24.14
CA ASP A 197 11.82 22.68 -24.22
C ASP A 197 13.25 22.11 -24.35
N ARG A 198 14.22 22.99 -24.58
CA ARG A 198 15.65 22.63 -24.72
C ARG A 198 16.50 22.96 -23.49
N THR A 199 15.89 23.46 -22.42
CA THR A 199 16.59 24.08 -21.29
C THR A 199 16.37 23.36 -19.97
N SER A 200 15.26 22.65 -19.83
CA SER A 200 14.89 21.90 -18.63
C SER A 200 15.51 20.51 -18.65
N GLY A 201 15.99 20.08 -17.48
CA GLY A 201 16.18 18.65 -17.21
C GLY A 201 14.84 18.00 -16.91
N TRP A 202 14.59 16.81 -17.46
CA TRP A 202 13.33 16.09 -17.31
C TRP A 202 13.52 14.79 -16.52
N GLN A 203 12.50 14.40 -15.77
CA GLN A 203 12.29 13.05 -15.24
C GLN A 203 11.19 12.40 -16.06
N LEU A 204 11.38 11.14 -16.44
CA LEU A 204 10.48 10.39 -17.33
C LEU A 204 9.91 9.17 -16.63
N SER A 205 8.59 9.00 -16.69
CA SER A 205 7.85 7.84 -16.20
C SER A 205 6.91 7.30 -17.29
N GLY A 206 6.48 6.05 -17.14
CA GLY A 206 5.42 5.50 -17.99
C GLY A 206 4.07 6.08 -17.58
N GLY A 207 3.29 6.55 -18.56
CA GLY A 207 1.89 6.90 -18.39
C GLY A 207 0.97 5.73 -18.76
N THR A 208 -0.15 6.03 -19.41
CA THR A 208 -0.95 5.03 -20.14
C THR A 208 -0.16 4.47 -21.33
N GLU A 209 -0.65 3.38 -21.92
CA GLU A 209 0.01 2.78 -23.09
C GLU A 209 0.33 3.84 -24.16
N GLY A 210 1.60 3.93 -24.56
CA GLY A 210 2.06 4.89 -25.59
C GLY A 210 2.18 6.35 -25.14
N VAL A 211 2.00 6.63 -23.85
CA VAL A 211 2.17 7.97 -23.26
C VAL A 211 3.35 7.97 -22.29
N THR A 212 4.21 8.98 -22.40
CA THR A 212 5.33 9.24 -21.48
C THR A 212 4.98 10.44 -20.60
N GLU A 213 4.99 10.25 -19.29
CA GLU A 213 4.89 11.33 -18.31
C GLU A 213 6.25 11.99 -18.11
N MET A 214 6.25 13.31 -18.02
CA MET A 214 7.45 14.14 -17.94
C MET A 214 7.30 15.17 -16.83
N LYS A 215 8.27 15.21 -15.90
CA LYS A 215 8.33 16.22 -14.83
C LYS A 215 9.63 17.02 -14.94
N SER A 216 9.53 18.34 -14.91
CA SER A 216 10.72 19.18 -14.95
C SER A 216 11.47 19.13 -13.61
N ARG A 217 12.80 19.02 -13.66
CA ARG A 217 13.68 18.99 -12.49
C ARG A 217 13.93 20.38 -11.89
N GLY A 218 13.74 21.44 -12.68
CA GLY A 218 14.09 22.82 -12.31
C GLY A 218 12.94 23.81 -12.36
N HIS A 219 11.80 23.42 -12.93
CA HIS A 219 10.62 24.26 -13.07
C HIS A 219 9.40 23.50 -12.55
N LYS A 220 8.37 24.22 -12.08
CA LYS A 220 7.10 23.62 -11.65
C LYS A 220 6.25 23.26 -12.87
N VAL A 221 6.70 22.29 -13.66
CA VAL A 221 6.09 21.92 -14.94
C VAL A 221 5.91 20.41 -15.06
N ILE A 222 4.73 20.00 -15.51
CA ILE A 222 4.37 18.61 -15.81
C ILE A 222 3.92 18.56 -17.28
N ALA A 223 4.31 17.50 -18.00
CA ALA A 223 3.88 17.27 -19.36
C ALA A 223 3.65 15.79 -19.66
N TYR A 224 2.81 15.51 -20.65
CA TYR A 224 2.54 14.17 -21.17
C TYR A 224 2.82 14.16 -22.67
N SER A 225 3.61 13.19 -23.13
CA SER A 225 4.08 13.08 -24.51
C SER A 225 3.58 11.80 -25.15
N THR A 226 3.13 11.91 -26.40
CA THR A 226 2.81 10.76 -27.26
C THR A 226 3.27 11.01 -28.70
N LEU A 227 3.04 10.02 -29.58
CA LEU A 227 3.37 10.08 -31.00
C LEU A 227 2.11 9.90 -31.85
N VAL A 228 1.87 10.83 -32.77
CA VAL A 228 0.82 10.74 -33.79
C VAL A 228 1.49 10.73 -35.16
N GLY A 229 1.51 9.57 -35.84
CA GLY A 229 2.33 9.40 -37.04
C GLY A 229 3.82 9.55 -36.68
N ASP A 230 4.49 10.54 -37.27
CA ASP A 230 5.88 10.91 -36.94
C ASP A 230 5.98 12.17 -36.05
N CYS A 231 4.85 12.82 -35.77
CA CYS A 231 4.77 14.03 -34.96
C CYS A 231 4.81 13.69 -33.47
N THR A 232 5.72 14.35 -32.75
CA THR A 232 5.71 14.33 -31.27
C THR A 232 4.64 15.29 -30.79
N VAL A 233 3.67 14.80 -30.00
CA VAL A 233 2.59 15.63 -29.48
C VAL A 233 2.66 15.64 -27.95
N GLN A 234 2.62 16.83 -27.37
CA GLN A 234 2.78 17.04 -25.93
C GLN A 234 1.70 17.95 -25.38
N ALA A 235 1.22 17.66 -24.17
CA ALA A 235 0.37 18.54 -23.39
C ALA A 235 1.05 18.87 -22.06
N LEU A 236 1.07 20.14 -21.67
CA LEU A 236 1.91 20.66 -20.59
C LEU A 236 1.10 21.59 -19.68
N LEU A 237 1.34 21.47 -18.38
CA LEU A 237 0.85 22.38 -17.33
C LEU A 237 2.03 23.01 -16.60
N GLU A 238 2.02 24.34 -16.51
CA GLU A 238 2.89 25.11 -15.61
C GLU A 238 2.14 25.43 -14.31
N ILE A 239 2.65 24.93 -13.18
CA ILE A 239 2.07 25.15 -11.85
C ILE A 239 2.60 26.47 -11.30
N LYS A 240 1.74 27.48 -11.30
CA LYS A 240 2.00 28.81 -10.74
C LYS A 240 1.59 28.88 -9.28
N ASP A 241 2.18 29.82 -8.53
CA ASP A 241 1.94 29.95 -7.08
C ASP A 241 0.49 30.36 -6.74
N ASP A 242 -0.24 30.93 -7.70
CA ASP A 242 -1.64 31.34 -7.57
C ASP A 242 -2.65 30.28 -8.04
N LEU A 243 -2.19 29.11 -8.50
CA LEU A 243 -3.05 28.03 -8.95
C LEU A 243 -3.51 27.18 -7.76
N ASP A 244 -4.83 27.17 -7.51
CA ASP A 244 -5.43 26.29 -6.50
C ASP A 244 -5.20 24.81 -6.82
N LEU A 245 -5.10 23.98 -5.77
CA LEU A 245 -4.80 22.55 -5.90
C LEU A 245 -5.84 21.80 -6.73
N GLU A 246 -7.14 22.05 -6.51
CA GLU A 246 -8.21 21.34 -7.23
C GLU A 246 -8.30 21.80 -8.69
N ASP A 247 -8.13 23.10 -8.92
CA ASP A 247 -8.04 23.64 -10.28
C ASP A 247 -6.84 23.04 -11.03
N GLY A 248 -5.67 22.96 -10.38
CA GLY A 248 -4.46 22.35 -10.94
C GLY A 248 -4.65 20.86 -11.25
N ARG A 249 -5.32 20.11 -10.37
CA ARG A 249 -5.66 18.69 -10.60
C ARG A 249 -6.56 18.50 -11.82
N MET A 250 -7.56 19.36 -12.02
CA MET A 250 -8.43 19.24 -13.18
C MET A 250 -7.70 19.56 -14.50
N VAL A 251 -6.80 20.55 -14.51
CA VAL A 251 -5.98 20.81 -15.71
C VAL A 251 -5.01 19.66 -15.96
N ASP A 252 -4.42 19.09 -14.91
CA ASP A 252 -3.56 17.89 -15.02
C ASP A 252 -4.32 16.68 -15.60
N LEU A 253 -5.53 16.39 -15.10
CA LEU A 253 -6.39 15.34 -15.67
C LEU A 253 -6.73 15.61 -17.14
N PHE A 254 -7.01 16.86 -17.51
CA PHE A 254 -7.27 17.23 -18.90
C PHE A 254 -6.07 16.94 -19.81
N ILE A 255 -4.84 17.29 -19.42
CA ILE A 255 -3.66 17.03 -20.25
C ILE A 255 -3.32 15.54 -20.34
N GLN A 256 -3.63 14.75 -19.31
CA GLN A 256 -3.54 13.28 -19.35
C GLN A 256 -4.54 12.70 -20.36
N ILE A 257 -5.82 13.09 -20.25
CA ILE A 257 -6.89 12.68 -21.18
C ILE A 257 -6.52 13.02 -22.61
N LEU A 258 -6.01 14.23 -22.85
CA LEU A 258 -5.62 14.68 -24.17
C LEU A 258 -4.50 13.81 -24.75
N ALA A 259 -3.42 13.57 -24.00
CA ALA A 259 -2.30 12.74 -24.45
C ALA A 259 -2.72 11.30 -24.74
N ASP A 260 -3.53 10.69 -23.87
CA ASP A 260 -4.05 9.33 -24.05
C ASP A 260 -5.01 9.23 -25.25
N SER A 261 -5.92 10.19 -25.40
CA SER A 261 -6.87 10.23 -26.53
C SER A 261 -6.16 10.45 -27.87
N LEU A 262 -5.12 11.30 -27.90
CA LEU A 262 -4.27 11.49 -29.07
C LEU A 262 -3.57 10.18 -29.47
N PHE A 263 -3.04 9.44 -28.50
CA PHE A 263 -2.42 8.14 -28.76
C PHE A 263 -3.42 7.15 -29.35
N ARG A 264 -4.61 7.02 -28.76
CA ARG A 264 -5.61 6.03 -29.22
C ARG A 264 -6.20 6.37 -30.58
N CYS A 265 -6.44 7.65 -30.84
CA CYS A 265 -6.91 8.12 -32.14
C CYS A 265 -5.78 8.33 -33.17
N ARG A 266 -4.51 7.99 -32.85
CA ARG A 266 -3.34 8.31 -33.70
C ARG A 266 -3.49 7.87 -35.16
N GLY A 267 -4.15 6.73 -35.41
CA GLY A 267 -4.38 6.23 -36.77
C GLY A 267 -5.32 7.12 -37.59
N LEU A 268 -6.33 7.72 -36.95
CA LEU A 268 -7.25 8.68 -37.57
C LEU A 268 -6.62 10.05 -37.72
N LEU A 269 -5.80 10.45 -36.74
CA LEU A 269 -5.22 11.79 -36.65
C LEU A 269 -3.97 11.95 -37.52
N ALA A 270 -3.27 10.87 -37.86
CA ALA A 270 -1.98 10.91 -38.52
C ALA A 270 -1.94 11.79 -39.78
N THR A 271 -3.03 11.86 -40.56
CA THR A 271 -3.09 12.62 -41.82
C THR A 271 -3.50 14.08 -41.66
N ALA A 272 -3.91 14.52 -40.46
CA ALA A 272 -4.33 15.90 -40.25
C ALA A 272 -3.12 16.86 -40.32
N PRO A 273 -3.25 18.06 -40.93
CA PRO A 273 -2.14 18.99 -41.12
C PRO A 273 -1.36 19.32 -39.83
N LEU A 274 -2.06 19.46 -38.71
CA LEU A 274 -1.45 19.71 -37.41
C LEU A 274 -0.44 18.62 -37.00
N PHE A 275 -0.74 17.35 -37.29
CA PHE A 275 0.07 16.19 -36.92
C PHE A 275 1.04 15.75 -38.02
N GLN A 276 1.17 16.54 -39.09
CA GLN A 276 2.24 16.41 -40.09
C GLN A 276 3.47 17.27 -39.76
N LEU A 277 3.41 18.06 -38.69
CA LEU A 277 4.54 18.81 -38.15
C LEU A 277 5.52 17.89 -37.41
N ASP A 278 6.74 18.37 -37.13
CA ASP A 278 7.71 17.59 -36.34
C ASP A 278 7.27 17.51 -34.86
N HIS A 279 6.64 18.58 -34.35
CA HIS A 279 6.28 18.74 -32.94
C HIS A 279 5.05 19.63 -32.74
N VAL A 280 4.14 19.21 -31.86
CA VAL A 280 3.00 20.00 -31.39
C VAL A 280 3.02 20.03 -29.86
N LEU A 281 3.04 21.23 -29.29
CA LEU A 281 3.01 21.46 -27.84
C LEU A 281 1.75 22.23 -27.45
N PHE A 282 0.89 21.59 -26.66
CA PHE A 282 -0.24 22.22 -26.00
C PHE A 282 0.18 22.71 -24.61
N VAL A 283 0.10 24.02 -24.39
CA VAL A 283 0.37 24.65 -23.09
C VAL A 283 -0.97 25.00 -22.44
N CYS A 284 -1.39 24.20 -21.47
CA CYS A 284 -2.71 24.28 -20.86
C CYS A 284 -2.67 25.12 -19.58
N LYS A 285 -3.66 26.01 -19.41
CA LYS A 285 -3.87 26.77 -18.20
C LYS A 285 -5.34 26.83 -17.84
N ARG A 286 -5.62 27.07 -16.56
CA ARG A 286 -6.99 27.32 -16.08
C ARG A 286 -7.56 28.57 -16.75
N SER A 287 -8.79 28.47 -17.26
CA SER A 287 -9.55 29.61 -17.77
C SER A 287 -9.89 30.59 -16.63
N ALA A 288 -9.67 31.89 -16.84
CA ALA A 288 -9.79 32.89 -15.78
C ALA A 288 -11.18 32.92 -15.10
N SER A 289 -12.23 32.56 -15.84
CA SER A 289 -13.63 32.53 -15.38
C SER A 289 -14.06 31.20 -14.75
N SER A 290 -13.16 30.23 -14.63
CA SER A 290 -13.47 28.89 -14.09
C SER A 290 -12.57 28.55 -12.91
N THR A 291 -13.17 28.38 -11.73
CA THR A 291 -12.52 27.94 -10.49
C THR A 291 -13.49 27.03 -9.75
N ILE A 292 -12.95 25.98 -9.14
CA ILE A 292 -13.69 25.10 -8.24
C ILE A 292 -13.73 25.75 -6.86
N ILE A 293 -14.93 26.10 -6.39
CA ILE A 293 -15.11 26.64 -5.04
C ILE A 293 -15.30 25.45 -4.10
N GLY A 294 -14.34 25.24 -3.19
CA GLY A 294 -14.49 24.35 -2.05
C GLY A 294 -15.41 24.98 -1.00
N ASP A 295 -16.27 24.16 -0.40
CA ASP A 295 -17.30 24.52 0.59
C ASP A 295 -18.51 25.31 0.05
N ASP A 296 -19.53 24.56 -0.34
CA ASP A 296 -20.82 24.60 0.35
C ASP A 296 -21.57 23.31 -0.02
N GLY A 297 -22.41 22.80 0.87
CA GLY A 297 -23.27 21.62 0.66
C GLY A 297 -24.33 21.79 -0.45
N THR A 298 -24.03 22.56 -1.49
CA THR A 298 -24.72 22.54 -2.77
C THR A 298 -24.50 21.19 -3.44
N ASP A 299 -25.61 20.50 -3.71
CA ASP A 299 -25.68 19.47 -4.75
C ASP A 299 -24.79 19.91 -5.92
N PHE A 300 -23.70 19.18 -6.17
CA PHE A 300 -23.08 19.13 -7.48
C PHE A 300 -24.09 18.46 -8.41
N GLY A 301 -25.17 19.19 -8.69
CA GLY A 301 -26.28 18.73 -9.46
C GLY A 301 -25.74 18.21 -10.77
N THR A 302 -26.29 17.07 -11.17
CA THR A 302 -26.14 16.38 -12.45
C THR A 302 -26.51 17.29 -13.64
N ALA A 303 -25.84 18.42 -13.79
CA ALA A 303 -25.82 19.18 -15.01
C ALA A 303 -24.83 18.46 -15.91
N LYS A 304 -25.35 17.58 -16.79
CA LYS A 304 -24.63 17.17 -18.00
C LYS A 304 -24.20 18.45 -18.71
N ASN A 305 -22.96 18.86 -18.49
CA ASN A 305 -22.49 20.19 -18.86
C ASN A 305 -22.28 20.21 -20.38
N THR A 306 -23.12 20.97 -21.09
CA THR A 306 -22.96 21.30 -22.51
C THR A 306 -21.97 22.45 -22.75
N SER A 307 -21.25 22.86 -21.71
CA SER A 307 -20.25 23.92 -21.74
C SER A 307 -18.98 23.42 -22.45
N PRO A 308 -18.31 24.27 -23.26
CA PRO A 308 -17.05 23.90 -23.88
C PRO A 308 -15.96 23.69 -22.82
N VAL A 309 -15.20 22.61 -22.96
CA VAL A 309 -14.04 22.29 -22.10
C VAL A 309 -12.86 23.20 -22.45
N VAL A 310 -12.63 23.45 -23.75
CA VAL A 310 -11.59 24.35 -24.24
C VAL A 310 -12.23 25.69 -24.60
N THR A 311 -12.08 26.70 -23.73
CA THR A 311 -12.75 27.99 -23.88
C THR A 311 -12.07 28.88 -24.91
N ALA A 312 -10.74 28.84 -24.97
CA ALA A 312 -9.94 29.61 -25.91
C ALA A 312 -8.68 28.84 -26.33
N ALA A 313 -8.18 29.14 -27.53
CA ALA A 313 -6.90 28.66 -28.03
C ALA A 313 -6.20 29.78 -28.80
N GLU A 314 -4.90 29.95 -28.56
CA GLU A 314 -4.04 30.88 -29.29
C GLU A 314 -2.72 30.18 -29.59
N GLY A 315 -2.15 30.39 -30.77
CA GLY A 315 -0.91 29.69 -31.11
C GLY A 315 -0.20 30.25 -32.32
N SER A 316 0.98 29.71 -32.57
CA SER A 316 1.75 29.97 -33.78
C SER A 316 2.41 28.67 -34.24
N PHE A 317 2.69 28.59 -35.54
CA PHE A 317 3.32 27.41 -36.13
C PHE A 317 4.45 27.75 -37.09
N GLY A 318 5.42 26.84 -37.15
CA GLY A 318 6.49 26.76 -38.15
C GLY A 318 6.73 25.28 -38.47
N ARG A 319 7.94 24.76 -38.22
CA ARG A 319 8.17 23.30 -38.19
C ARG A 319 7.60 22.62 -36.94
N ALA A 320 7.33 23.41 -35.90
CA ALA A 320 6.64 23.01 -34.69
C ALA A 320 5.48 23.97 -34.43
N ALA A 321 4.42 23.51 -33.78
CA ALA A 321 3.31 24.34 -33.31
C ALA A 321 3.30 24.42 -31.79
N VAL A 322 3.10 25.62 -31.25
CA VAL A 322 2.84 25.85 -29.82
C VAL A 322 1.47 26.48 -29.70
N VAL A 323 0.57 25.82 -28.97
CA VAL A 323 -0.83 26.24 -28.81
C VAL A 323 -1.13 26.36 -27.31
N HIS A 324 -1.51 27.56 -26.88
CA HIS A 324 -1.97 27.84 -25.53
C HIS A 324 -3.47 27.57 -25.43
N LEU A 325 -3.88 26.76 -24.47
CA LEU A 325 -5.28 26.36 -24.26
C LEU A 325 -5.79 26.86 -22.91
N ASP A 326 -6.96 27.51 -22.93
CA ASP A 326 -7.72 27.86 -21.72
C ASP A 326 -8.73 26.75 -21.42
N VAL A 327 -8.59 26.10 -20.27
CA VAL A 327 -9.38 24.94 -19.85
C VAL A 327 -10.41 25.35 -18.79
N ASP A 328 -11.68 25.02 -19.02
CA ASP A 328 -12.74 25.16 -18.01
C ASP A 328 -12.72 23.96 -17.06
N VAL A 329 -12.12 24.16 -15.87
CA VAL A 329 -11.96 23.13 -14.84
C VAL A 329 -13.29 22.61 -14.28
N ARG A 330 -14.37 23.41 -14.30
CA ARG A 330 -15.71 22.96 -13.91
C ARG A 330 -16.35 22.06 -14.96
N ALA A 331 -16.07 22.32 -16.24
CA ALA A 331 -16.48 21.43 -17.33
C ALA A 331 -15.73 20.10 -17.25
N VAL A 332 -14.42 20.12 -16.93
CA VAL A 332 -13.63 18.91 -16.67
C VAL A 332 -14.17 18.11 -15.50
N LEU A 333 -14.38 18.75 -14.34
CA LEU A 333 -14.96 18.11 -13.16
C LEU A 333 -16.33 17.48 -13.48
N GLY A 334 -17.23 18.23 -14.10
CA GLY A 334 -18.58 17.76 -14.44
C GLY A 334 -18.60 16.65 -15.48
N GLY A 335 -17.69 16.68 -16.46
CA GLY A 335 -17.59 15.66 -17.50
C GLY A 335 -17.01 14.33 -17.02
N LEU A 336 -16.08 14.37 -16.06
CA LEU A 336 -15.48 13.17 -15.47
C LEU A 336 -16.31 12.55 -14.36
N THR A 337 -17.14 13.34 -13.67
CA THR A 337 -17.95 12.86 -12.55
C THR A 337 -18.91 11.77 -13.03
N ASP A 338 -18.74 10.57 -12.50
CA ASP A 338 -19.53 9.37 -12.82
C ASP A 338 -19.53 8.96 -14.30
N ALA A 339 -18.51 9.36 -15.08
CA ALA A 339 -18.37 8.98 -16.49
C ALA A 339 -18.39 7.44 -16.67
N THR A 340 -19.18 6.97 -17.65
CA THR A 340 -19.36 5.54 -17.96
C THR A 340 -18.78 5.13 -19.30
N ASP A 341 -18.65 6.06 -20.24
CA ASP A 341 -18.14 5.86 -21.58
C ASP A 341 -17.13 6.96 -21.97
N GLY A 342 -16.42 6.75 -23.07
CA GLY A 342 -15.36 7.61 -23.58
C GLY A 342 -15.83 8.94 -24.18
N SER A 343 -17.11 9.30 -24.06
CA SER A 343 -17.68 10.47 -24.75
C SER A 343 -17.03 11.79 -24.31
N PHE A 344 -16.67 11.90 -23.04
CA PHE A 344 -16.06 13.12 -22.51
C PHE A 344 -14.60 13.26 -22.96
N GLU A 345 -13.83 12.18 -22.96
CA GLU A 345 -12.46 12.14 -23.49
C GLU A 345 -12.43 12.54 -24.97
N VAL A 346 -13.36 11.98 -25.75
CA VAL A 346 -13.54 12.30 -27.17
C VAL A 346 -13.95 13.77 -27.37
N GLN A 347 -14.84 14.31 -26.53
CA GLN A 347 -15.18 15.74 -26.56
C GLN A 347 -13.94 16.61 -26.33
N CYS A 348 -13.12 16.30 -25.32
CA CYS A 348 -11.89 17.03 -25.02
C CYS A 348 -10.94 17.05 -26.21
N LEU A 349 -10.75 15.89 -26.87
CA LEU A 349 -9.90 15.75 -28.04
C LEU A 349 -10.43 16.57 -29.23
N VAL A 350 -11.72 16.43 -29.56
CA VAL A 350 -12.35 17.12 -30.70
C VAL A 350 -12.33 18.64 -30.51
N GLU A 351 -12.66 19.12 -29.31
CA GLU A 351 -12.60 20.55 -29.01
C GLU A 351 -11.18 21.10 -29.14
N THR A 352 -10.19 20.37 -28.63
CA THR A 352 -8.78 20.75 -28.74
C THR A 352 -8.32 20.81 -30.19
N ILE A 353 -8.61 19.79 -31.00
CA ILE A 353 -8.22 19.73 -32.41
C ILE A 353 -8.85 20.90 -33.18
N ARG A 354 -10.17 21.10 -33.03
CA ARG A 354 -10.89 22.17 -33.73
C ARG A 354 -10.35 23.55 -33.37
N LYS A 355 -10.25 23.85 -32.08
CA LYS A 355 -9.76 25.15 -31.58
C LYS A 355 -8.31 25.41 -32.00
N SER A 356 -7.49 24.37 -32.06
CA SER A 356 -6.09 24.49 -32.51
C SER A 356 -5.99 24.77 -34.01
N HIS A 357 -6.80 24.10 -34.85
CA HIS A 357 -6.84 24.38 -36.28
C HIS A 357 -7.30 25.82 -36.54
N ASP A 358 -8.35 26.27 -35.84
CA ASP A 358 -8.84 27.65 -35.92
C ASP A 358 -7.76 28.67 -35.51
N ALA A 359 -7.09 28.45 -34.37
CA ALA A 359 -6.05 29.33 -33.83
C ALA A 359 -4.82 29.43 -34.74
N LEU A 360 -4.50 28.35 -35.48
CA LEU A 360 -3.37 28.29 -36.39
C LEU A 360 -3.75 28.63 -37.84
N GLY A 361 -5.03 28.87 -38.14
CA GLY A 361 -5.52 29.11 -39.50
C GLY A 361 -5.36 27.90 -40.43
N MET A 362 -5.40 26.68 -39.89
CA MET A 362 -5.29 25.42 -40.64
C MET A 362 -6.68 24.88 -41.01
N ALA A 363 -6.79 24.29 -42.20
CA ALA A 363 -8.02 23.59 -42.59
C ALA A 363 -8.15 22.25 -41.85
N LEU A 364 -9.28 22.05 -41.19
CA LEU A 364 -9.62 20.77 -40.57
C LEU A 364 -10.04 19.76 -41.66
N PRO A 365 -9.47 18.53 -41.70
CA PRO A 365 -9.88 17.52 -42.67
C PRO A 365 -11.37 17.16 -42.56
N GLU A 366 -12.03 17.02 -43.71
CA GLU A 366 -13.45 16.65 -43.79
C GLU A 366 -13.68 15.23 -43.23
N GLY A 367 -14.69 15.07 -42.37
CA GLY A 367 -15.03 13.77 -41.76
C GLY A 367 -14.18 13.38 -40.54
N LEU A 368 -13.12 14.14 -40.19
CA LEU A 368 -12.23 13.78 -39.09
C LEU A 368 -12.95 13.83 -37.73
N ASN A 369 -13.77 14.85 -37.51
CA ASN A 369 -14.53 14.97 -36.26
C ASN A 369 -15.50 13.80 -36.10
N GLU A 370 -16.25 13.47 -37.14
CA GLU A 370 -17.20 12.35 -37.14
C GLU A 370 -16.48 11.02 -36.88
N ALA A 371 -15.30 10.82 -37.47
CA ALA A 371 -14.48 9.64 -37.24
C ALA A 371 -14.01 9.53 -35.79
N VAL A 372 -13.50 10.62 -35.20
CA VAL A 372 -13.08 10.63 -33.79
C VAL A 372 -14.28 10.45 -32.86
N VAL A 373 -15.41 11.10 -33.13
CA VAL A 373 -16.66 10.95 -32.34
C VAL A 373 -17.16 9.51 -32.33
N SER A 374 -16.96 8.75 -33.42
CA SER A 374 -17.38 7.35 -33.49
C SER A 374 -16.68 6.43 -32.46
N THR A 375 -15.59 6.88 -31.85
CA THR A 375 -14.84 6.13 -30.82
C THR A 375 -15.41 6.29 -29.39
N ALA A 376 -16.38 7.18 -29.19
CA ALA A 376 -16.94 7.51 -27.87
C ALA A 376 -17.66 6.36 -27.14
N GLY A 377 -18.06 5.30 -27.84
CA GLY A 377 -18.82 4.18 -27.27
C GLY A 377 -18.02 3.20 -26.43
N GLU A 378 -16.70 3.36 -26.34
CA GLU A 378 -15.83 2.58 -25.46
C GLU A 378 -16.04 2.97 -23.98
N LEU A 379 -15.59 2.13 -23.04
CA LEU A 379 -15.66 2.47 -21.62
C LEU A 379 -14.79 3.70 -21.32
N ALA A 380 -15.26 4.53 -20.39
CA ALA A 380 -14.44 5.65 -19.90
C ALA A 380 -13.09 5.11 -19.38
N ARG A 381 -12.02 5.90 -19.53
CA ARG A 381 -10.71 5.61 -18.90
C ARG A 381 -10.39 6.57 -17.77
N TYR A 382 -11.08 7.70 -17.75
CA TYR A 382 -10.99 8.68 -16.69
C TYR A 382 -12.38 8.88 -16.07
N THR A 383 -12.47 8.73 -14.77
CA THR A 383 -13.72 8.98 -14.03
C THR A 383 -13.40 9.56 -12.66
N LEU A 384 -14.22 10.50 -12.21
CA LEU A 384 -14.22 11.01 -10.85
C LEU A 384 -15.43 10.44 -10.12
N ARG A 385 -15.23 10.01 -8.89
CA ARG A 385 -16.30 9.50 -8.03
C ARG A 385 -16.33 10.30 -6.74
N VAL A 386 -17.51 10.74 -6.35
CA VAL A 386 -17.72 11.32 -5.02
C VAL A 386 -17.68 10.19 -4.00
N ALA A 387 -16.81 10.31 -3.01
CA ALA A 387 -16.70 9.38 -1.89
C ALA A 387 -17.14 10.06 -0.60
N ASN A 388 -18.04 9.42 0.14
CA ASN A 388 -18.40 9.88 1.48
C ASN A 388 -17.19 9.71 2.41
N ARG A 389 -16.78 10.78 3.09
CA ARG A 389 -15.77 10.71 4.15
C ARG A 389 -16.36 9.87 5.29
N ARG A 390 -15.78 8.69 5.52
CA ARG A 390 -16.20 7.75 6.57
C ARG A 390 -15.42 7.88 7.86
N VAL A 391 -14.33 8.66 7.83
CA VAL A 391 -13.35 8.78 8.90
C VAL A 391 -12.68 10.15 8.79
N ASP A 392 -12.50 10.81 9.92
CA ASP A 392 -11.84 12.11 10.00
C ASP A 392 -10.31 11.96 10.03
N VAL A 393 -9.73 11.66 8.86
CA VAL A 393 -8.29 11.65 8.61
C VAL A 393 -7.94 12.61 7.47
N PRO A 394 -6.72 13.18 7.41
CA PRO A 394 -6.26 13.95 6.26
C PRO A 394 -6.32 13.13 4.95
N ASP A 395 -6.59 13.78 3.82
CA ASP A 395 -6.77 13.09 2.52
C ASP A 395 -5.47 12.50 1.96
N HIS A 396 -4.33 13.12 2.30
CA HIS A 396 -2.98 12.67 1.93
C HIS A 396 -2.09 12.61 3.17
N PRO A 397 -2.29 11.61 4.03
CA PRO A 397 -1.56 11.54 5.29
C PRO A 397 -0.08 11.19 5.01
N PRO A 398 0.88 11.92 5.60
CA PRO A 398 2.29 11.59 5.44
C PRO A 398 2.61 10.28 6.14
N THR A 399 3.21 9.34 5.40
CA THR A 399 3.59 8.02 5.91
C THR A 399 5.10 7.90 6.07
N VAL A 400 5.54 7.35 7.20
CA VAL A 400 6.94 7.07 7.49
C VAL A 400 7.24 5.61 7.21
N ILE A 401 7.72 5.36 6.00
CA ILE A 401 8.09 4.04 5.49
C ILE A 401 9.63 3.90 5.53
N PRO A 402 10.20 2.78 6.04
CA PRO A 402 11.64 2.55 6.00
C PRO A 402 12.17 2.47 4.56
N ARG A 403 13.36 3.02 4.35
CA ARG A 403 14.13 2.86 3.12
C ARG A 403 14.81 1.49 3.10
N MET A 404 15.28 1.07 1.94
CA MET A 404 16.08 -0.16 1.83
C MET A 404 17.34 -0.13 2.71
N SER A 405 17.96 1.05 2.87
CA SER A 405 19.08 1.27 3.80
C SER A 405 18.71 0.93 5.26
N ASP A 406 17.52 1.35 5.71
CA ASP A 406 17.03 1.10 7.07
C ASP A 406 16.86 -0.41 7.34
N TYR A 407 16.32 -1.16 6.38
CA TYR A 407 16.21 -2.63 6.48
C TYR A 407 17.58 -3.32 6.47
N LYS A 408 18.53 -2.85 5.66
CA LYS A 408 19.90 -3.39 5.62
C LYS A 408 20.65 -3.11 6.92
N LEU A 409 20.53 -1.92 7.49
CA LEU A 409 21.12 -1.58 8.80
C LEU A 409 20.51 -2.42 9.93
N ALA A 410 19.19 -2.66 9.91
CA ALA A 410 18.55 -3.56 10.85
C ALA A 410 19.04 -5.01 10.69
N ARG A 411 19.18 -5.50 9.45
CA ARG A 411 19.76 -6.82 9.16
C ARG A 411 21.19 -6.94 9.67
N LYS A 412 22.01 -5.91 9.49
CA LYS A 412 23.38 -5.84 10.00
C LYS A 412 23.40 -6.01 11.52
N GLN A 413 22.55 -5.29 12.25
CA GLN A 413 22.44 -5.43 13.69
C GLN A 413 21.98 -6.84 14.11
N LEU A 414 21.13 -7.49 13.33
CA LEU A 414 20.76 -8.89 13.54
C LEU A 414 21.94 -9.83 13.25
N ALA A 415 22.72 -9.60 12.20
CA ALA A 415 23.93 -10.35 11.91
C ALA A 415 24.94 -10.27 13.06
N GLU A 416 25.11 -9.09 13.66
CA GLU A 416 25.93 -8.91 14.86
C GLU A 416 25.40 -9.73 16.04
N VAL A 417 24.07 -9.78 16.24
CA VAL A 417 23.46 -10.65 17.26
C VAL A 417 23.79 -12.12 17.01
N ILE A 418 23.69 -12.58 15.77
CA ILE A 418 23.98 -13.96 15.38
C ILE A 418 25.45 -14.31 15.65
N ARG A 419 26.37 -13.39 15.29
CA ARG A 419 27.80 -13.52 15.60
C ARG A 419 28.06 -13.57 17.11
N ASP A 420 27.45 -12.65 17.87
CA ASP A 420 27.62 -12.57 19.33
C ASP A 420 27.04 -13.79 20.07
N LEU A 421 26.16 -14.56 19.41
CA LEU A 421 25.61 -15.84 19.90
C LEU A 421 26.44 -17.06 19.44
N ASP A 422 27.57 -16.85 18.75
CA ASP A 422 28.43 -17.89 18.18
C ASP A 422 27.68 -18.88 17.26
N LEU A 423 26.65 -18.39 16.55
CA LEU A 423 25.92 -19.22 15.57
C LEU A 423 26.74 -19.35 14.29
N ALA A 424 27.20 -20.57 14.00
CA ALA A 424 28.05 -20.82 12.84
C ALA A 424 27.34 -20.51 11.50
N PRO A 425 28.08 -20.01 10.49
CA PRO A 425 27.60 -19.96 9.12
C PRO A 425 27.14 -21.33 8.62
N GLY A 426 26.11 -21.35 7.80
CA GLY A 426 25.52 -22.59 7.29
C GLY A 426 24.02 -22.48 7.07
N ARG A 427 23.45 -23.57 6.55
CA ARG A 427 22.00 -23.67 6.28
C ARG A 427 21.36 -24.59 7.31
N TYR A 428 20.38 -24.06 8.04
CA TYR A 428 19.65 -24.77 9.08
C TYR A 428 18.20 -24.95 8.67
N ALA A 429 17.60 -26.10 8.99
CA ALA A 429 16.20 -26.38 8.69
C ALA A 429 15.48 -27.02 9.90
N LEU A 430 14.14 -26.97 9.88
CA LEU A 430 13.28 -27.68 10.84
C LEU A 430 13.59 -27.31 12.31
N SER A 431 13.71 -28.30 13.21
CA SER A 431 13.94 -28.07 14.63
C SER A 431 15.22 -27.31 14.92
N GLU A 432 16.30 -27.62 14.19
CA GLU A 432 17.60 -26.97 14.37
C GLU A 432 17.53 -25.48 13.96
N ALA A 433 16.82 -25.17 12.86
CA ALA A 433 16.56 -23.78 12.51
C ALA A 433 15.74 -23.07 13.58
N LYS A 434 14.71 -23.72 14.09
CA LYS A 434 13.81 -23.14 15.09
C LYS A 434 14.58 -22.70 16.34
N GLU A 435 15.44 -23.55 16.88
CA GLU A 435 16.26 -23.23 18.06
C GLU A 435 17.14 -21.98 17.82
N LYS A 436 17.81 -21.92 16.67
CA LYS A 436 18.67 -20.78 16.31
C LYS A 436 17.88 -19.49 16.08
N ILE A 437 16.74 -19.59 15.39
CA ILE A 437 15.83 -18.46 15.13
C ILE A 437 15.28 -17.91 16.44
N ASP A 438 14.85 -18.76 17.37
CA ASP A 438 14.30 -18.34 18.67
C ASP A 438 15.35 -17.61 19.51
N LEU A 439 16.58 -18.15 19.57
CA LEU A 439 17.70 -17.51 20.29
C LEU A 439 18.04 -16.13 19.70
N ALA A 440 18.19 -16.05 18.38
CA ALA A 440 18.48 -14.79 17.69
C ALA A 440 17.34 -13.77 17.89
N SER A 441 16.09 -14.21 17.75
CA SER A 441 14.90 -13.35 17.94
C SER A 441 14.82 -12.80 19.35
N ALA A 442 15.03 -13.63 20.38
CA ALA A 442 15.02 -13.19 21.77
C ALA A 442 16.10 -12.15 22.05
N LYS A 443 17.32 -12.35 21.54
CA LYS A 443 18.42 -11.40 21.74
C LYS A 443 18.23 -10.11 20.94
N PHE A 444 17.69 -10.19 19.73
CA PHE A 444 17.39 -9.02 18.89
C PHE A 444 16.24 -8.18 19.46
N ARG A 445 15.20 -8.84 19.99
CA ARG A 445 14.13 -8.20 20.78
C ARG A 445 14.69 -7.33 21.90
N LEU A 446 15.64 -7.85 22.69
CA LEU A 446 16.27 -7.09 23.77
C LEU A 446 17.03 -5.85 23.25
N ARG A 447 17.65 -5.90 22.05
CA ARG A 447 18.26 -4.71 21.42
C ARG A 447 17.22 -3.67 21.04
N ILE A 448 16.05 -4.09 20.54
CA ILE A 448 14.92 -3.20 20.24
C ILE A 448 14.42 -2.55 21.53
N GLU A 449 14.14 -3.34 22.57
CA GLU A 449 13.70 -2.83 23.88
C GLU A 449 14.69 -1.83 24.49
N GLY A 450 16.00 -2.12 24.40
CA GLY A 450 17.04 -1.21 24.84
C GLY A 450 17.05 0.12 24.06
N ARG A 451 16.69 0.10 22.77
CA ARG A 451 16.52 1.32 21.96
C ARG A 451 15.26 2.09 22.36
N LEU A 452 14.13 1.40 22.55
CA LEU A 452 12.87 2.01 22.97
C LEU A 452 13.01 2.74 24.32
N ALA A 453 13.71 2.14 25.28
CA ALA A 453 13.94 2.70 26.61
C ALA A 453 14.74 4.03 26.61
N GLN A 454 15.41 4.38 25.51
CA GLN A 454 16.17 5.63 25.39
C GLN A 454 15.31 6.81 24.88
N LEU A 455 14.16 6.51 24.29
CA LEU A 455 13.29 7.48 23.62
C LEU A 455 12.25 8.04 24.59
N ASP A 456 11.76 9.25 24.32
CA ASP A 456 10.59 9.78 25.01
C ASP A 456 9.36 8.90 24.72
N ARG A 457 8.84 8.26 25.77
CA ARG A 457 7.75 7.29 25.66
C ARG A 457 6.46 7.93 25.12
N LEU A 458 6.13 9.15 25.56
CA LEU A 458 4.87 9.80 25.19
C LEU A 458 4.91 10.26 23.73
N GLN A 459 6.03 10.80 23.26
CA GLN A 459 6.25 11.11 21.85
C GLN A 459 6.16 9.84 21.00
N LEU A 460 6.76 8.73 21.45
CA LEU A 460 6.77 7.49 20.70
C LEU A 460 5.38 6.88 20.55
N ILE A 461 4.57 6.88 21.62
CA ILE A 461 3.17 6.41 21.57
C ILE A 461 2.37 7.25 20.57
N ARG A 462 2.49 8.58 20.63
CA ARG A 462 1.80 9.50 19.69
C ARG A 462 2.19 9.21 18.24
N ALA A 463 3.49 9.15 17.97
CA ALA A 463 4.01 8.85 16.65
C ALA A 463 3.53 7.48 16.13
N CYS A 464 3.49 6.45 16.99
CA CYS A 464 2.99 5.13 16.59
C CYS A 464 1.48 5.12 16.30
N ILE A 465 0.67 5.88 17.04
CA ILE A 465 -0.76 6.05 16.75
C ILE A 465 -0.93 6.74 15.39
N GLU A 466 -0.27 7.88 15.18
CA GLU A 466 -0.40 8.68 13.96
C GLU A 466 0.05 7.90 12.72
N GLN A 467 1.19 7.21 12.79
CA GLN A 467 1.70 6.43 11.66
C GLN A 467 0.90 5.16 11.41
N HIS A 468 0.37 4.52 12.46
CA HIS A 468 -0.57 3.41 12.28
C HIS A 468 -1.83 3.87 11.54
N ASP A 469 -2.42 5.01 11.94
CA ASP A 469 -3.62 5.57 11.32
C ASP A 469 -3.37 5.98 9.86
N ALA A 470 -2.25 6.67 9.59
CA ALA A 470 -1.85 7.13 8.25
C ALA A 470 -1.72 5.96 7.26
N LEU A 471 -1.06 4.87 7.68
CA LEU A 471 -0.87 3.69 6.84
C LEU A 471 -2.20 2.97 6.57
N LEU A 472 -3.06 2.81 7.59
CA LEU A 472 -4.37 2.17 7.41
C LEU A 472 -5.32 2.99 6.52
N ALA A 473 -5.28 4.33 6.64
CA ALA A 473 -6.06 5.24 5.81
C ALA A 473 -5.58 5.18 4.35
N THR A 474 -4.26 5.17 4.14
CA THR A 474 -3.64 5.02 2.82
C THR A 474 -4.00 3.67 2.18
N GLU A 475 -3.92 2.56 2.93
CA GLU A 475 -4.34 1.23 2.47
C GLU A 475 -5.80 1.23 2.02
N ARG A 476 -6.70 1.77 2.86
CA ARG A 476 -8.14 1.86 2.55
C ARG A 476 -8.38 2.67 1.28
N GLY A 477 -7.73 3.83 1.15
CA GLY A 477 -7.88 4.70 -0.01
C GLY A 477 -7.40 4.06 -1.32
N GLN A 478 -6.35 3.23 -1.28
CA GLN A 478 -5.88 2.49 -2.46
C GLN A 478 -6.85 1.35 -2.84
N ILE A 479 -7.35 0.60 -1.86
CA ILE A 479 -8.31 -0.49 -2.11
C ILE A 479 -9.64 0.05 -2.65
N GLU A 480 -10.17 1.14 -2.08
CA GLU A 480 -11.41 1.74 -2.57
C GLU A 480 -11.24 2.33 -3.97
N ARG A 481 -10.09 2.94 -4.30
CA ARG A 481 -9.76 3.34 -5.67
C ARG A 481 -9.74 2.16 -6.64
N ALA A 482 -9.09 1.05 -6.28
CA ALA A 482 -9.07 -0.16 -7.09
C ALA A 482 -10.49 -0.73 -7.30
N ARG A 483 -11.35 -0.70 -6.26
CA ARG A 483 -12.75 -1.12 -6.37
C ARG A 483 -13.57 -0.19 -7.26
N GLN A 484 -13.45 1.13 -7.08
CA GLN A 484 -14.13 2.11 -7.94
C GLN A 484 -13.68 1.98 -9.40
N SER A 485 -12.43 1.58 -9.62
CA SER A 485 -11.92 1.36 -10.97
C SER A 485 -12.57 0.21 -11.73
N LEU A 486 -13.36 -0.65 -11.07
CA LEU A 486 -14.13 -1.70 -11.74
C LEU A 486 -15.22 -1.15 -12.67
N SER A 487 -15.57 0.14 -12.55
CA SER A 487 -16.60 0.76 -13.39
C SER A 487 -16.09 1.31 -14.72
N HIS A 488 -14.79 1.29 -14.98
CA HIS A 488 -14.14 1.93 -16.12
C HIS A 488 -12.91 1.12 -16.58
N GLU A 489 -12.29 1.47 -17.70
CA GLU A 489 -11.14 0.72 -18.22
C GLU A 489 -9.81 1.24 -17.61
N VAL A 490 -8.87 0.32 -17.32
CA VAL A 490 -7.54 0.67 -16.78
C VAL A 490 -6.45 -0.25 -17.35
N ASP A 491 -5.22 0.24 -17.39
CA ASP A 491 -4.04 -0.47 -17.94
C ASP A 491 -3.26 -1.33 -16.91
N TYR A 492 -3.76 -1.43 -15.67
CA TYR A 492 -3.09 -2.17 -14.58
C TYR A 492 -3.94 -3.32 -14.01
N ASP A 493 -3.29 -4.31 -13.43
CA ASP A 493 -3.97 -5.40 -12.72
C ASP A 493 -4.47 -4.90 -11.35
N ARG A 494 -5.79 -4.73 -11.22
CA ARG A 494 -6.45 -4.27 -9.99
C ARG A 494 -6.24 -5.22 -8.81
N VAL A 495 -6.08 -6.52 -9.07
CA VAL A 495 -5.79 -7.54 -8.04
C VAL A 495 -4.40 -7.29 -7.46
N ASP A 496 -3.41 -7.03 -8.31
CA ASP A 496 -2.05 -6.73 -7.87
C ASP A 496 -1.97 -5.40 -7.12
N THR A 497 -2.71 -4.37 -7.55
CA THR A 497 -2.80 -3.09 -6.80
C THR A 497 -3.34 -3.28 -5.38
N VAL A 498 -4.36 -4.12 -5.20
CA VAL A 498 -4.91 -4.44 -3.86
C VAL A 498 -3.88 -5.17 -3.01
N GLU A 499 -3.17 -6.16 -3.56
CA GLU A 499 -2.18 -6.91 -2.81
C GLU A 499 -0.94 -6.06 -2.47
N GLU A 500 -0.47 -5.20 -3.37
CA GLU A 500 0.65 -4.31 -3.10
C GLU A 500 0.28 -3.30 -2.00
N ALA A 501 -0.93 -2.72 -2.04
CA ALA A 501 -1.39 -1.84 -0.97
C ALA A 501 -1.40 -2.54 0.40
N ARG A 502 -1.82 -3.80 0.45
CA ARG A 502 -1.80 -4.61 1.69
C ARG A 502 -0.39 -4.94 2.14
N LYS A 503 0.49 -5.31 1.22
CA LYS A 503 1.88 -5.66 1.49
C LYS A 503 2.65 -4.46 2.01
N GLN A 504 2.55 -3.32 1.33
CA GLN A 504 3.26 -2.10 1.66
C GLN A 504 2.68 -1.42 2.91
N TYR A 505 1.39 -1.11 2.95
CA TYR A 505 0.81 -0.31 4.03
C TYR A 505 0.29 -1.19 5.17
N GLY A 506 -0.41 -2.28 4.87
CA GLY A 506 -0.99 -3.17 5.87
C GLY A 506 0.07 -3.88 6.74
N THR A 507 1.20 -4.27 6.16
CA THR A 507 2.32 -4.87 6.94
C THR A 507 2.99 -3.85 7.85
N LEU A 508 3.32 -2.67 7.35
CA LEU A 508 3.93 -1.62 8.16
C LEU A 508 2.99 -1.13 9.28
N ALA A 509 1.68 -1.05 9.02
CA ALA A 509 0.70 -0.72 10.05
C ALA A 509 0.72 -1.76 11.19
N ARG A 510 0.95 -3.05 10.88
CA ARG A 510 1.13 -4.09 11.91
C ARG A 510 2.44 -3.90 12.71
N HIS A 511 3.52 -3.44 12.09
CA HIS A 511 4.78 -3.13 12.78
C HIS A 511 4.62 -1.95 13.75
N TYR A 512 3.97 -0.86 13.32
CA TYR A 512 3.65 0.26 14.21
C TYR A 512 2.71 -0.15 15.34
N ARG A 513 1.73 -1.03 15.08
CA ARG A 513 0.88 -1.59 16.15
C ARG A 513 1.70 -2.41 17.14
N TYR A 514 2.63 -3.25 16.68
CA TYR A 514 3.52 -3.99 17.56
C TYR A 514 4.37 -3.05 18.42
N LEU A 515 4.97 -2.00 17.82
CA LEU A 515 5.73 -0.99 18.55
C LEU A 515 4.86 -0.27 19.59
N LEU A 516 3.65 0.16 19.21
CA LEU A 516 2.69 0.77 20.12
C LEU A 516 2.39 -0.13 21.32
N GLU A 517 1.98 -1.38 21.07
CA GLU A 517 1.66 -2.35 22.11
C GLU A 517 2.88 -2.64 23.00
N LYS A 518 4.09 -2.71 22.41
CA LYS A 518 5.33 -2.93 23.15
C LYS A 518 5.66 -1.76 24.06
N VAL A 519 5.56 -0.54 23.56
CA VAL A 519 5.84 0.70 24.31
C VAL A 519 4.79 0.95 25.39
N VAL A 520 3.52 0.64 25.14
CA VAL A 520 2.47 0.73 26.17
C VAL A 520 2.70 -0.29 27.29
N SER A 521 3.12 -1.51 26.95
CA SER A 521 3.40 -2.56 27.94
C SER A 521 4.67 -2.32 28.78
N ASN A 522 5.54 -1.39 28.38
CA ASN A 522 6.79 -1.08 29.06
C ASN A 522 6.75 0.34 29.67
N GLN A 523 7.21 0.49 30.91
CA GLN A 523 7.21 1.77 31.62
C GLN A 523 8.51 2.57 31.44
N ALA A 524 9.52 2.00 30.78
CA ALA A 524 10.77 2.70 30.53
C ALA A 524 10.56 3.91 29.60
N SER A 525 11.13 5.06 29.99
CA SER A 525 11.17 6.27 29.17
C SER A 525 12.55 6.91 29.29
N GLY A 526 13.09 7.35 28.16
CA GLY A 526 14.27 8.18 28.10
C GLY A 526 13.92 9.63 27.75
N THR A 527 14.92 10.37 27.28
CA THR A 527 14.81 11.80 26.93
C THR A 527 15.13 12.10 25.48
N ARG A 528 15.45 11.07 24.67
CA ARG A 528 15.76 11.29 23.24
C ARG A 528 14.47 11.50 22.46
N GLU A 529 14.50 12.48 21.57
CA GLU A 529 13.40 12.81 20.67
C GLU A 529 13.09 11.67 19.69
N VAL A 530 11.81 11.57 19.31
CA VAL A 530 11.33 10.61 18.31
C VAL A 530 11.19 11.32 16.96
N THR A 531 12.17 11.11 16.08
CA THR A 531 12.18 11.65 14.71
C THR A 531 11.74 10.60 13.67
N HIS A 532 11.46 11.01 12.43
CA HIS A 532 11.13 10.07 11.35
C HIS A 532 12.23 9.03 11.10
N ASP A 533 13.51 9.40 11.23
CA ASP A 533 14.62 8.44 11.09
C ASP A 533 14.65 7.40 12.22
N VAL A 534 14.31 7.80 13.45
CA VAL A 534 14.15 6.85 14.56
C VAL A 534 13.00 5.88 14.29
N LEU A 535 11.89 6.35 13.74
CA LEU A 535 10.76 5.47 13.40
C LEU A 535 11.14 4.49 12.28
N ARG A 536 11.82 4.95 11.22
CA ARG A 536 12.33 4.07 10.15
C ARG A 536 13.28 3.01 10.70
N GLU A 537 14.21 3.41 11.58
CA GLU A 537 15.13 2.50 12.28
C GLU A 537 14.36 1.42 13.05
N LEU A 538 13.38 1.81 13.87
CA LEU A 538 12.61 0.89 14.71
C LEU A 538 11.77 -0.07 13.86
N VAL A 539 11.08 0.43 12.84
CA VAL A 539 10.23 -0.40 11.97
C VAL A 539 11.09 -1.36 11.16
N GLY A 540 12.26 -0.95 10.67
CA GLY A 540 13.21 -1.84 9.99
C GLY A 540 13.68 -2.99 10.89
N LYS A 541 13.89 -2.74 12.19
CA LYS A 541 14.21 -3.80 13.16
C LYS A 541 13.01 -4.72 13.43
N VAL A 542 11.82 -4.15 13.58
CA VAL A 542 10.61 -4.94 13.81
C VAL A 542 10.30 -5.82 12.61
N ASP A 543 10.54 -5.37 11.39
CA ASP A 543 10.38 -6.17 10.18
C ASP A 543 11.23 -7.46 10.23
N TRP A 544 12.52 -7.34 10.53
CA TRP A 544 13.39 -8.51 10.71
C TRP A 544 12.99 -9.39 11.89
N LEU A 545 12.54 -8.81 13.00
CA LEU A 545 12.00 -9.57 14.12
C LEU A 545 10.76 -10.37 13.70
N MET A 546 9.85 -9.76 12.94
CA MET A 546 8.62 -10.39 12.44
C MET A 546 8.91 -11.45 11.38
N ALA A 547 9.95 -11.27 10.56
CA ALA A 547 10.40 -12.28 9.60
C ALA A 547 10.91 -13.55 10.30
N LEU A 548 11.75 -13.40 11.33
CA LEU A 548 12.20 -14.52 12.16
C LEU A 548 11.04 -15.17 12.93
N ALA A 549 10.17 -14.36 13.51
CA ALA A 549 8.98 -14.81 14.23
C ALA A 549 8.05 -15.63 13.32
N GLY A 550 7.80 -15.17 12.09
CA GLY A 550 6.99 -15.88 11.11
C GLY A 550 7.57 -17.24 10.76
N ALA A 551 8.89 -17.32 10.52
CA ALA A 551 9.58 -18.58 10.29
C ALA A 551 9.48 -19.53 11.49
N SER A 552 9.70 -19.02 12.71
CA SER A 552 9.56 -19.80 13.94
C SER A 552 8.14 -20.32 14.15
N ASP A 553 7.12 -19.50 13.86
CA ASP A 553 5.71 -19.88 13.96
C ASP A 553 5.32 -20.95 12.94
N VAL A 554 5.82 -20.86 11.70
CA VAL A 554 5.65 -21.89 10.67
C VAL A 554 6.22 -23.23 11.14
N LEU A 555 7.45 -23.21 11.70
CA LEU A 555 8.11 -24.38 12.25
C LEU A 555 7.39 -24.94 13.48
N HIS A 556 7.01 -24.08 14.43
CA HIS A 556 6.32 -24.46 15.66
C HIS A 556 4.98 -25.15 15.37
N ASN A 557 4.23 -24.63 14.40
CA ASN A 557 2.93 -25.14 14.03
C ASN A 557 2.99 -26.27 12.98
N GLY A 558 4.19 -26.59 12.47
CA GLY A 558 4.39 -27.59 11.42
C GLY A 558 3.55 -27.30 10.19
N VAL A 559 3.47 -26.03 9.79
CA VAL A 559 2.66 -25.55 8.65
C VAL A 559 3.37 -25.83 7.34
N ASP A 560 4.67 -25.55 7.29
CA ASP A 560 5.55 -25.75 6.13
C ASP A 560 6.97 -26.07 6.61
N VAL A 561 7.85 -26.50 5.71
CA VAL A 561 9.29 -26.52 5.95
C VAL A 561 9.80 -25.10 5.86
N ALA A 562 10.52 -24.67 6.89
CA ALA A 562 11.25 -23.41 6.89
C ALA A 562 12.65 -23.59 7.47
N GLY A 563 13.48 -22.57 7.30
CA GLY A 563 14.83 -22.55 7.83
C GLY A 563 15.48 -21.19 7.75
N VAL A 564 16.73 -21.13 8.18
CA VAL A 564 17.58 -19.93 8.09
C VAL A 564 18.93 -20.32 7.51
N ALA A 565 19.38 -19.60 6.49
CA ALA A 565 20.74 -19.63 6.01
C ALA A 565 21.50 -18.46 6.64
N ILE A 566 22.68 -18.73 7.18
CA ILE A 566 23.58 -17.73 7.76
C ILE A 566 24.84 -17.72 6.89
N SER A 567 25.14 -16.57 6.28
CA SER A 567 26.35 -16.41 5.46
C SER A 567 27.62 -16.36 6.31
N ASP A 568 28.79 -16.40 5.68
CA ASP A 568 30.08 -16.23 6.37
C ASP A 568 30.20 -14.86 7.06
N SER A 569 29.48 -13.85 6.59
CA SER A 569 29.36 -12.53 7.22
C SER A 569 28.22 -12.45 8.24
N PHE A 570 27.66 -13.59 8.65
CA PHE A 570 26.56 -13.76 9.59
C PHE A 570 25.22 -13.18 9.13
N ILE A 571 25.05 -12.90 7.83
CA ILE A 571 23.81 -12.34 7.30
C ILE A 571 22.75 -13.46 7.27
N PRO A 572 21.61 -13.29 7.95
CA PRO A 572 20.54 -14.27 7.93
C PRO A 572 19.64 -14.10 6.70
N GLU A 573 19.23 -15.23 6.14
CA GLU A 573 18.19 -15.33 5.12
C GLU A 573 17.20 -16.43 5.51
N VAL A 574 15.94 -16.05 5.71
CA VAL A 574 14.85 -17.01 5.96
C VAL A 574 14.45 -17.65 4.64
N PHE A 575 14.32 -18.98 4.62
CA PHE A 575 13.81 -19.70 3.46
C PHE A 575 12.65 -20.63 3.86
N TYR A 576 11.78 -20.89 2.90
CA TYR A 576 10.66 -21.82 3.00
C TYR A 576 10.82 -22.97 1.99
N SER A 577 9.88 -23.91 1.97
CA SER A 577 9.89 -25.00 1.00
C SER A 577 9.74 -24.50 -0.44
N ASP A 578 10.21 -25.31 -1.39
CA ASP A 578 10.11 -25.01 -2.81
C ASP A 578 8.64 -24.75 -3.21
N GLY A 579 8.44 -23.69 -4.00
CA GLY A 579 7.11 -23.24 -4.43
C GLY A 579 6.25 -22.59 -3.34
N SER A 580 6.76 -22.37 -2.11
CA SER A 580 6.00 -21.65 -1.06
C SER A 580 5.58 -20.26 -1.52
N ASN A 581 6.50 -19.51 -2.14
CA ASN A 581 6.21 -18.19 -2.69
C ASN A 581 5.08 -18.25 -3.75
N ASP A 582 5.12 -19.24 -4.65
CA ASP A 582 4.07 -19.40 -5.69
C ASP A 582 2.71 -19.77 -5.08
N ARG A 583 2.70 -20.50 -3.96
CA ARG A 583 1.47 -20.80 -3.22
C ARG A 583 0.91 -19.55 -2.55
N GLU A 584 1.76 -18.77 -1.89
CA GLU A 584 1.39 -17.51 -1.26
C GLU A 584 0.84 -16.50 -2.27
N VAL A 585 1.53 -16.29 -3.40
CA VAL A 585 1.09 -15.39 -4.48
C VAL A 585 -0.26 -15.82 -5.05
N ARG A 586 -0.48 -17.12 -5.28
CA ARG A 586 -1.79 -17.61 -5.75
C ARG A 586 -2.90 -17.37 -4.74
N PHE A 587 -2.66 -17.64 -3.46
CA PHE A 587 -3.65 -17.39 -2.41
C PHE A 587 -3.94 -15.88 -2.24
N ALA A 588 -2.91 -15.04 -2.29
CA ALA A 588 -3.01 -13.59 -2.26
C ALA A 588 -3.91 -13.06 -3.39
N ARG A 589 -3.72 -13.54 -4.63
CA ARG A 589 -4.58 -13.18 -5.76
C ARG A 589 -6.03 -13.62 -5.57
N GLU A 590 -6.29 -14.83 -5.07
CA GLU A 590 -7.66 -15.29 -4.78
C GLU A 590 -8.32 -14.46 -3.66
N TYR A 591 -7.55 -14.05 -2.66
CA TYR A 591 -8.03 -13.16 -1.61
C TYR A 591 -8.38 -11.76 -2.15
N ALA A 592 -7.53 -11.17 -2.99
CA ALA A 592 -7.79 -9.87 -3.61
C ALA A 592 -9.00 -9.89 -4.57
N LYS A 593 -9.18 -10.95 -5.36
CA LYS A 593 -10.40 -11.15 -6.17
C LYS A 593 -11.66 -11.09 -5.31
N THR A 594 -11.62 -11.71 -4.13
CA THR A 594 -12.72 -11.67 -3.15
C THR A 594 -13.00 -10.26 -2.66
N ARG A 595 -11.96 -9.48 -2.34
CA ARG A 595 -12.10 -8.09 -1.90
C ARG A 595 -12.70 -7.18 -2.98
N LEU A 596 -12.39 -7.46 -4.24
CA LEU A 596 -12.93 -6.76 -5.40
C LEU A 596 -14.33 -7.27 -5.81
N GLY A 597 -14.79 -8.41 -5.29
CA GLY A 597 -16.06 -9.04 -5.70
C GLY A 597 -16.02 -9.61 -7.12
N LEU A 598 -14.83 -9.95 -7.62
CA LEU A 598 -14.67 -10.50 -8.97
C LEU A 598 -15.19 -11.93 -9.05
N GLY A 599 -16.03 -12.20 -10.06
CA GLY A 599 -16.63 -13.51 -10.30
C GLY A 599 -17.78 -13.89 -9.36
N GLU A 600 -18.19 -12.97 -8.48
CA GLU A 600 -19.27 -13.23 -7.52
C GLU A 600 -20.65 -12.89 -8.10
N ASN A 601 -21.59 -13.82 -7.96
CA ASN A 601 -23.00 -13.50 -8.07
C ASN A 601 -23.49 -12.93 -6.74
N ARG A 602 -23.72 -11.61 -6.68
CA ARG A 602 -24.18 -10.92 -5.46
C ARG A 602 -25.47 -11.50 -4.86
N LYS A 603 -26.34 -12.11 -5.69
CA LYS A 603 -27.57 -12.76 -5.22
C LYS A 603 -27.33 -14.07 -4.47
N ASP A 604 -26.15 -14.64 -4.63
CA ASP A 604 -25.76 -15.92 -4.03
C ASP A 604 -24.86 -15.77 -2.79
N VAL A 605 -24.52 -14.53 -2.43
CA VAL A 605 -23.75 -14.24 -1.22
C VAL A 605 -24.56 -14.65 0.00
N VAL A 606 -23.92 -15.41 0.89
CA VAL A 606 -24.46 -15.73 2.22
C VAL A 606 -23.87 -14.75 3.21
N GLU A 607 -24.65 -13.73 3.56
CA GLU A 607 -24.23 -12.72 4.53
C GLU A 607 -24.42 -13.20 5.98
N GLY A 608 -23.68 -12.56 6.90
CA GLY A 608 -23.95 -12.64 8.33
C GLY A 608 -25.30 -12.01 8.69
N GLU A 609 -25.58 -11.83 9.97
CA GLU A 609 -26.85 -11.20 10.39
C GLU A 609 -26.98 -9.73 9.96
N SER A 610 -28.21 -9.23 9.88
CA SER A 610 -28.42 -7.81 9.61
C SER A 610 -28.14 -6.96 10.85
N GLU A 611 -27.82 -5.67 10.64
CA GLU A 611 -27.67 -4.70 11.73
C GLU A 611 -28.93 -4.64 12.61
N ALA A 612 -30.12 -4.70 12.00
CA ALA A 612 -31.38 -4.72 12.72
C ALA A 612 -31.50 -5.92 13.70
N LEU A 613 -30.93 -7.09 13.37
CA LEU A 613 -30.93 -8.22 14.30
C LEU A 613 -29.88 -8.03 15.41
N LEU A 614 -28.75 -7.40 15.11
CA LEU A 614 -27.73 -7.05 16.12
C LEU A 614 -28.26 -6.04 17.15
N GLU A 615 -29.24 -5.24 16.77
CA GLU A 615 -29.96 -4.31 17.65
C GLU A 615 -31.19 -4.92 18.33
N SER A 616 -31.43 -6.22 18.15
CA SER A 616 -32.56 -6.90 18.78
C SER A 616 -32.46 -6.93 20.31
N THR A 617 -33.61 -7.05 20.97
CA THR A 617 -33.71 -7.10 22.44
C THR A 617 -32.84 -8.21 23.04
N ASP A 618 -32.71 -9.35 22.36
CA ASP A 618 -31.91 -10.48 22.84
C ASP A 618 -30.41 -10.15 22.87
N PHE A 619 -29.89 -9.50 21.82
CA PHE A 619 -28.50 -9.03 21.77
C PHE A 619 -28.24 -7.93 22.79
N ASN A 620 -29.14 -6.94 22.86
CA ASN A 620 -29.00 -5.83 23.79
C ASN A 620 -29.01 -6.32 25.25
N ASN A 621 -29.92 -7.24 25.61
CA ASN A 621 -29.97 -7.81 26.95
C ASN A 621 -28.72 -8.63 27.27
N ALA A 622 -28.17 -9.38 26.31
CA ALA A 622 -26.96 -10.16 26.51
C ALA A 622 -25.74 -9.25 26.77
N PHE A 623 -25.60 -8.18 25.99
CA PHE A 623 -24.52 -7.20 26.16
C PHE A 623 -24.68 -6.40 27.47
N GLU A 624 -25.89 -5.95 27.81
CA GLU A 624 -26.15 -5.29 29.09
C GLU A 624 -25.85 -6.19 30.29
N ALA A 625 -26.17 -7.48 30.22
CA ALA A 625 -25.90 -8.42 31.31
C ALA A 625 -24.40 -8.67 31.54
N ASP A 626 -23.60 -8.78 30.46
CA ASP A 626 -22.18 -9.12 30.56
C ASP A 626 -21.27 -7.88 30.68
N LEU A 627 -21.67 -6.72 30.13
CA LEU A 627 -20.83 -5.51 30.00
C LEU A 627 -21.46 -4.25 30.62
N GLY A 628 -22.76 -4.24 30.85
CA GLY A 628 -23.48 -3.09 31.39
C GLY A 628 -23.63 -1.92 30.41
N PHE A 629 -23.54 -2.21 29.11
CA PHE A 629 -23.93 -1.38 27.97
C PHE A 629 -24.31 -2.30 26.79
N ASN A 630 -25.10 -1.81 25.83
CA ASN A 630 -25.52 -2.65 24.69
C ASN A 630 -24.56 -2.53 23.48
N LEU A 631 -24.75 -3.38 22.47
CA LEU A 631 -23.87 -3.41 21.29
C LEU A 631 -23.97 -2.14 20.43
N SER A 632 -25.17 -1.55 20.31
CA SER A 632 -25.38 -0.31 19.55
C SER A 632 -24.68 0.88 20.22
N ASP A 633 -24.66 0.93 21.56
CA ASP A 633 -23.91 1.93 22.33
C ASP A 633 -22.42 1.89 22.01
N LEU A 634 -21.83 0.68 21.94
CA LEU A 634 -20.43 0.46 21.58
C LEU A 634 -20.13 0.93 20.14
N PHE A 635 -20.97 0.56 19.18
CA PHE A 635 -20.81 0.94 17.78
C PHE A 635 -20.95 2.45 17.56
N THR A 636 -21.95 3.06 18.17
CA THR A 636 -22.18 4.50 18.07
C THR A 636 -21.03 5.28 18.73
N SER A 637 -20.51 4.79 19.86
CA SER A 637 -19.33 5.39 20.51
C SER A 637 -18.09 5.32 19.62
N LEU A 638 -17.83 4.17 18.96
CA LEU A 638 -16.72 4.04 18.01
C LEU A 638 -16.93 4.89 16.74
N SER A 639 -18.18 5.08 16.30
CA SER A 639 -18.52 5.98 15.20
C SER A 639 -18.20 7.44 15.55
N VAL A 640 -18.52 7.89 16.77
CA VAL A 640 -18.13 9.22 17.27
C VAL A 640 -16.61 9.38 17.28
N LEU A 641 -15.87 8.36 17.73
CA LEU A 641 -14.40 8.36 17.72
C LEU A 641 -13.80 8.38 16.30
N ALA A 642 -14.45 7.73 15.32
CA ALA A 642 -14.04 7.73 13.92
C ALA A 642 -14.32 9.07 13.21
N HIS A 643 -15.27 9.87 13.73
CA HIS A 643 -15.61 11.21 13.23
C HIS A 643 -15.24 12.29 14.26
N ALA A 644 -14.03 12.16 14.84
CA ALA A 644 -13.63 12.98 15.97
C ALA A 644 -13.56 14.49 15.65
N GLN A 645 -13.17 14.88 14.44
CA GLN A 645 -13.17 16.30 14.04
C GLN A 645 -14.60 16.82 13.93
N HIS A 646 -15.50 16.07 13.30
CA HIS A 646 -16.91 16.41 13.15
C HIS A 646 -17.60 16.64 14.50
N TYR A 647 -17.29 15.81 15.49
CA TYR A 647 -17.81 15.96 16.85
C TYR A 647 -17.04 17.00 17.70
N GLY A 648 -16.07 17.73 17.13
CA GLY A 648 -15.40 18.85 17.79
C GLY A 648 -14.27 18.47 18.74
N PHE A 649 -13.66 17.29 18.58
CA PHE A 649 -12.44 16.94 19.32
C PHE A 649 -11.20 17.67 18.78
N ALA A 650 -11.24 18.15 17.53
CA ALA A 650 -10.23 19.02 16.93
C ALA A 650 -10.87 20.01 15.95
N LYS A 651 -10.14 21.06 15.56
CA LYS A 651 -10.58 22.03 14.53
C LYS A 651 -10.34 21.50 13.12
N GLU A 652 -9.25 20.79 12.92
CA GLU A 652 -8.78 20.27 11.64
C GLU A 652 -8.69 18.74 11.68
N LEU A 653 -8.67 18.12 10.50
CA LEU A 653 -8.45 16.68 10.37
C LEU A 653 -7.05 16.32 10.89
N SER A 654 -6.97 15.29 11.74
CA SER A 654 -5.73 14.86 12.38
C SER A 654 -5.59 13.34 12.31
N LEU A 655 -4.34 12.86 12.39
CA LEU A 655 -4.01 11.44 12.53
C LEU A 655 -4.07 10.93 13.98
N SER A 656 -4.17 11.85 14.95
CA SER A 656 -4.37 11.53 16.34
C SER A 656 -5.25 12.59 17.02
N TYR A 657 -6.24 12.11 17.77
CA TYR A 657 -7.14 12.90 18.59
C TYR A 657 -6.88 12.62 20.07
N GLY A 658 -7.21 13.58 20.94
CA GLY A 658 -6.97 13.47 22.37
C GLY A 658 -8.06 14.16 23.21
N ALA A 659 -8.44 13.51 24.31
CA ALA A 659 -9.31 14.08 25.33
C ALA A 659 -9.07 13.40 26.69
N SER A 660 -9.36 14.08 27.79
CA SER A 660 -9.38 13.41 29.10
C SER A 660 -10.49 12.35 29.14
N PRO A 661 -10.34 11.27 29.93
CA PRO A 661 -11.36 10.22 30.04
C PRO A 661 -12.76 10.77 30.34
N ASN A 662 -12.86 11.71 31.29
CA ASN A 662 -14.13 12.32 31.68
C ASN A 662 -14.75 13.15 30.55
N LYS A 663 -13.94 14.00 29.89
CA LYS A 663 -14.42 14.83 28.77
C LYS A 663 -14.89 13.95 27.61
N LEU A 664 -14.20 12.84 27.37
CA LEU A 664 -14.60 11.89 26.34
C LEU A 664 -15.94 11.22 26.71
N ALA A 665 -16.09 10.74 27.95
CA ALA A 665 -17.33 10.13 28.42
C ALA A 665 -18.52 11.12 28.41
N GLU A 666 -18.30 12.36 28.85
CA GLU A 666 -19.30 13.45 28.79
C GLU A 666 -19.74 13.73 27.35
N LYS A 667 -18.78 13.78 26.41
CA LYS A 667 -19.07 14.01 25.00
C LYS A 667 -19.85 12.84 24.39
N LEU A 668 -19.50 11.60 24.71
CA LEU A 668 -20.29 10.44 24.28
C LEU A 668 -21.71 10.49 24.86
N ALA A 669 -21.87 10.83 26.14
CA ALA A 669 -23.17 10.94 26.78
C ALA A 669 -24.04 12.07 26.19
N SER A 670 -23.43 13.16 25.72
CA SER A 670 -24.17 14.27 25.11
C SER A 670 -24.57 14.02 23.66
N GLU A 671 -23.74 13.32 22.89
CA GLU A 671 -23.99 13.08 21.45
C GLU A 671 -24.81 11.81 21.19
N ILE A 672 -24.74 10.83 22.09
CA ILE A 672 -25.43 9.54 21.94
C ILE A 672 -26.69 9.54 22.79
N LYS A 673 -27.82 9.49 22.09
CA LYS A 673 -29.15 9.47 22.71
C LYS A 673 -29.28 8.30 23.69
N ASP A 674 -29.79 8.57 24.89
CA ASP A 674 -30.13 7.58 25.93
C ASP A 674 -28.94 6.76 26.49
N LEU A 675 -27.68 7.12 26.20
CA LEU A 675 -26.49 6.42 26.71
C LEU A 675 -26.27 6.67 28.21
N GLY A 676 -26.30 7.95 28.62
CA GLY A 676 -26.05 8.38 29.99
C GLY A 676 -24.57 8.28 30.40
N GLN A 677 -24.19 9.07 31.41
CA GLN A 677 -22.79 9.23 31.82
C GLN A 677 -22.10 7.92 32.28
N GLU A 678 -22.78 7.14 33.11
CA GLU A 678 -22.20 5.91 33.68
C GLU A 678 -21.87 4.86 32.59
N LYS A 679 -22.75 4.71 31.59
CA LYS A 679 -22.48 3.80 30.47
C LYS A 679 -21.34 4.32 29.60
N SER A 680 -21.30 5.63 29.33
CA SER A 680 -20.19 6.25 28.59
C SER A 680 -18.85 5.98 29.27
N GLU A 681 -18.76 6.12 30.60
CA GLU A 681 -17.55 5.82 31.36
C GLU A 681 -17.13 4.35 31.24
N ARG A 682 -18.09 3.41 31.31
CA ARG A 682 -17.82 1.98 31.11
C ARG A 682 -17.32 1.68 29.70
N ILE A 683 -17.90 2.30 28.67
CA ILE A 683 -17.47 2.14 27.28
C ILE A 683 -16.07 2.71 27.07
N VAL A 684 -15.78 3.89 27.60
CA VAL A 684 -14.43 4.48 27.54
C VAL A 684 -13.41 3.57 28.21
N ALA A 685 -13.72 3.08 29.42
CA ALA A 685 -12.85 2.13 30.13
C ALA A 685 -12.66 0.83 29.33
N PHE A 686 -13.73 0.33 28.69
CA PHE A 686 -13.67 -0.86 27.85
C PHE A 686 -12.81 -0.64 26.59
N LEU A 687 -12.92 0.50 25.92
CA LEU A 687 -12.15 0.82 24.73
C LEU A 687 -10.69 1.21 25.04
N THR A 688 -10.35 1.41 26.32
CA THR A 688 -9.01 1.76 26.77
C THR A 688 -8.09 0.53 26.82
N LEU A 689 -6.91 0.70 26.21
CA LEU A 689 -5.87 -0.32 26.16
C LEU A 689 -5.23 -0.48 27.54
N SER A 690 -5.21 -1.71 28.05
CA SER A 690 -4.62 -2.03 29.35
C SER A 690 -3.13 -2.31 29.22
N GLU A 691 -2.31 -1.57 29.97
CA GLU A 691 -0.86 -1.77 30.00
C GLU A 691 -0.48 -3.20 30.44
N THR A 692 -1.12 -3.70 31.49
CA THR A 692 -0.89 -5.07 31.99
C THR A 692 -1.59 -6.14 31.17
N GLY A 693 -2.72 -5.80 30.53
CA GLY A 693 -3.54 -6.74 29.76
C GLY A 693 -2.89 -7.15 28.44
N LEU A 694 -2.05 -6.30 27.85
CA LEU A 694 -1.36 -6.55 26.57
C LEU A 694 -0.48 -7.80 26.56
N LEU A 695 0.09 -8.13 27.72
CA LEU A 695 0.99 -9.26 27.92
C LEU A 695 0.29 -10.47 28.56
N ARG A 696 -1.04 -10.47 28.68
CA ARG A 696 -1.80 -11.58 29.26
C ARG A 696 -2.74 -12.22 28.25
N LEU A 697 -2.77 -13.54 28.25
CA LEU A 697 -3.71 -14.33 27.45
C LEU A 697 -4.90 -14.74 28.31
N ALA A 698 -6.11 -14.60 27.78
CA ALA A 698 -7.33 -15.00 28.46
C ALA A 698 -7.27 -16.49 28.89
N GLY A 699 -7.61 -16.76 30.15
CA GLY A 699 -7.52 -18.09 30.76
C GLY A 699 -6.12 -18.50 31.21
N ARG A 700 -5.14 -17.57 31.23
CA ARG A 700 -3.81 -17.78 31.80
C ARG A 700 -3.48 -16.67 32.81
N ASP A 701 -2.94 -17.05 33.96
CA ASP A 701 -2.51 -16.12 35.00
C ASP A 701 -1.05 -15.68 34.87
N VAL A 702 -0.39 -16.09 33.78
CA VAL A 702 1.02 -15.78 33.50
C VAL A 702 1.10 -14.60 32.56
N GLN A 703 2.01 -13.68 32.85
CA GLN A 703 2.39 -12.59 31.95
C GLN A 703 3.44 -13.09 30.97
N GLU A 704 3.17 -12.95 29.69
CA GLU A 704 4.09 -13.26 28.61
C GLU A 704 5.25 -12.24 28.61
N GLU A 705 6.46 -12.68 28.28
CA GLU A 705 7.63 -11.78 28.16
C GLU A 705 7.56 -10.87 26.93
N GLU A 706 6.70 -11.22 25.98
CA GLU A 706 6.53 -10.52 24.71
C GLU A 706 5.05 -10.34 24.40
N VAL A 707 4.73 -9.27 23.67
CA VAL A 707 3.42 -9.05 23.04
C VAL A 707 3.09 -10.30 22.23
N PRO A 708 2.04 -11.07 22.57
CA PRO A 708 1.86 -12.44 22.08
C PRO A 708 1.29 -12.46 20.66
N TYR A 709 2.05 -11.97 19.67
CA TYR A 709 1.63 -11.85 18.27
C TYR A 709 1.23 -13.19 17.62
N TRP A 710 1.72 -14.31 18.16
CA TRP A 710 1.37 -15.69 17.75
C TRP A 710 -0.05 -16.12 18.16
N GLU A 711 -0.75 -15.30 18.96
CA GLU A 711 -2.09 -15.55 19.46
C GLU A 711 -3.04 -14.40 19.07
N HIS A 712 -4.28 -14.72 18.74
CA HIS A 712 -5.29 -13.73 18.34
C HIS A 712 -6.50 -13.80 19.26
N SER A 713 -7.15 -14.96 19.34
CA SER A 713 -8.38 -15.17 20.09
C SER A 713 -8.19 -14.94 21.58
N LYS A 714 -7.05 -15.32 22.18
CA LYS A 714 -6.84 -15.10 23.62
C LYS A 714 -6.40 -13.69 24.00
N ARG A 715 -6.19 -12.79 23.03
CA ARG A 715 -5.75 -11.40 23.29
C ARG A 715 -6.93 -10.45 23.40
N VAL A 716 -7.48 -10.34 24.60
CA VAL A 716 -8.65 -9.50 24.92
C VAL A 716 -8.32 -8.01 25.09
N HIS A 717 -7.04 -7.64 25.21
CA HIS A 717 -6.54 -6.27 25.35
C HIS A 717 -5.57 -5.88 24.22
N ARG A 718 -5.91 -6.17 22.96
CA ARG A 718 -5.11 -5.72 21.80
C ARG A 718 -5.64 -4.41 21.22
N TYR A 719 -4.78 -3.59 20.64
CA TYR A 719 -5.13 -2.26 20.14
C TYR A 719 -6.23 -2.29 19.06
N ALA A 720 -6.26 -3.35 18.24
CA ALA A 720 -7.23 -3.52 17.17
C ALA A 720 -8.70 -3.65 17.62
N ILE A 721 -8.97 -3.82 18.92
CA ILE A 721 -10.32 -3.90 19.52
C ILE A 721 -10.51 -2.94 20.70
N ARG A 722 -9.46 -2.16 21.04
CA ARG A 722 -9.39 -1.20 22.14
C ARG A 722 -8.50 -0.02 21.70
N PRO A 723 -9.06 0.96 20.96
CA PRO A 723 -8.28 1.96 20.23
C PRO A 723 -7.85 3.16 21.09
N LEU A 724 -8.27 3.25 22.36
CA LEU A 724 -7.90 4.36 23.23
C LEU A 724 -6.62 4.02 24.01
N VAL A 725 -5.62 4.90 23.99
CA VAL A 725 -4.33 4.71 24.67
C VAL A 725 -4.08 5.88 25.61
N GLN A 726 -3.70 5.58 26.86
CA GLN A 726 -3.35 6.62 27.83
C GLN A 726 -2.01 7.29 27.46
N VAL A 727 -2.00 8.61 27.33
CA VAL A 727 -0.82 9.44 27.03
C VAL A 727 -0.82 10.68 27.93
N GLY A 728 -0.08 10.62 29.04
CA GLY A 728 -0.19 11.65 30.09
C GLY A 728 -1.58 11.59 30.72
N ASP A 729 -2.28 12.72 30.78
CA ASP A 729 -3.64 12.82 31.34
C ASP A 729 -4.76 12.61 30.30
N GLU A 730 -4.40 12.37 29.03
CA GLU A 730 -5.35 12.19 27.93
C GLU A 730 -5.42 10.73 27.46
N LEU A 731 -6.59 10.34 26.97
CA LEU A 731 -6.74 9.20 26.07
C LEU A 731 -6.56 9.69 24.63
N ARG A 732 -5.71 8.99 23.88
CA ARG A 732 -5.44 9.27 22.46
C ARG A 732 -5.83 8.09 21.58
N TRP A 733 -6.27 8.41 20.37
CA TRP A 733 -6.66 7.43 19.35
C TRP A 733 -6.48 7.99 17.95
N GLY A 734 -6.41 7.08 16.97
CA GLY A 734 -6.55 7.39 15.55
C GLY A 734 -7.98 7.13 15.07
N ALA A 735 -8.50 7.97 14.18
CA ALA A 735 -9.86 7.86 13.71
C ALA A 735 -10.05 6.62 12.82
N GLU A 736 -9.07 6.29 11.97
CA GLU A 736 -9.10 5.07 11.16
C GLU A 736 -9.00 3.81 12.04
N ALA A 737 -8.19 3.85 13.10
CA ALA A 737 -8.11 2.78 14.09
C ALA A 737 -9.44 2.56 14.82
N ALA A 738 -10.15 3.64 15.20
CA ALA A 738 -11.49 3.55 15.80
C ALA A 738 -12.51 2.95 14.81
N SER A 739 -12.49 3.38 13.55
CA SER A 739 -13.31 2.83 12.46
C SER A 739 -13.03 1.33 12.25
N ARG A 740 -11.76 0.90 12.25
CA ARG A 740 -11.41 -0.52 12.13
C ARG A 740 -11.77 -1.32 13.37
N CYS A 741 -11.67 -0.73 14.57
CA CYS A 741 -12.15 -1.34 15.79
C CYS A 741 -13.67 -1.62 15.71
N MET A 742 -14.45 -0.63 15.26
CA MET A 742 -15.89 -0.80 15.00
C MET A 742 -16.13 -1.94 14.01
N PHE A 743 -15.43 -1.94 12.88
CA PHE A 743 -15.55 -3.00 11.88
C PHE A 743 -15.17 -4.38 12.43
N ASN A 744 -14.11 -4.50 13.24
CA ASN A 744 -13.69 -5.77 13.84
C ASN A 744 -14.76 -6.32 14.79
N TRP A 745 -15.37 -5.47 15.62
CA TRP A 745 -16.46 -5.86 16.50
C TRP A 745 -17.72 -6.23 15.71
N MET A 746 -18.16 -5.35 14.81
CA MET A 746 -19.35 -5.53 14.01
C MET A 746 -19.25 -6.78 13.13
N SER A 747 -18.18 -6.90 12.34
CA SER A 747 -17.99 -8.04 11.44
C SER A 747 -17.93 -9.35 12.21
N SER A 748 -17.17 -9.42 13.31
CA SER A 748 -17.06 -10.67 14.11
C SER A 748 -18.43 -11.12 14.62
N VAL A 749 -19.17 -10.22 15.29
CA VAL A 749 -20.47 -10.55 15.89
C VAL A 749 -21.48 -10.95 14.81
N ARG A 750 -21.53 -10.17 13.72
CA ARG A 750 -22.36 -10.46 12.54
C ARG A 750 -22.07 -11.81 11.92
N ASP A 751 -20.83 -12.23 12.01
CA ASP A 751 -20.28 -13.47 11.48
C ASP A 751 -20.34 -14.63 12.47
N GLY A 752 -20.97 -14.44 13.64
CA GLY A 752 -21.17 -15.50 14.63
C GLY A 752 -19.93 -15.85 15.45
N TYR A 753 -19.01 -14.89 15.62
CA TYR A 753 -17.83 -15.00 16.47
C TYR A 753 -17.63 -13.74 17.32
N LEU A 754 -16.81 -13.85 18.36
CA LEU A 754 -16.29 -12.68 19.07
C LEU A 754 -14.87 -12.39 18.58
N PRO A 755 -14.43 -11.12 18.61
CA PRO A 755 -13.09 -10.78 18.17
C PRO A 755 -12.01 -11.35 19.11
N ALA A 756 -12.36 -11.70 20.36
CA ALA A 756 -11.50 -12.41 21.29
C ALA A 756 -12.35 -13.28 22.23
N ASP A 757 -11.70 -14.18 22.96
CA ASP A 757 -12.32 -15.09 23.93
C ASP A 757 -12.45 -14.39 25.29
N PHE A 758 -13.48 -13.58 25.45
CA PHE A 758 -13.71 -12.82 26.68
C PHE A 758 -14.34 -13.63 27.82
N GLY A 759 -14.98 -14.77 27.51
CA GLY A 759 -15.67 -15.60 28.50
C GLY A 759 -17.01 -15.01 28.95
N TRP A 760 -17.75 -14.38 28.03
CA TRP A 760 -19.03 -13.73 28.28
C TRP A 760 -20.19 -14.70 28.00
N PRO A 761 -20.81 -15.31 29.03
CA PRO A 761 -21.72 -16.43 28.83
C PRO A 761 -23.01 -16.05 28.08
N ASN A 762 -23.54 -14.84 28.29
CA ASN A 762 -24.78 -14.40 27.64
C ASN A 762 -24.51 -14.01 26.18
N ILE A 763 -23.46 -13.21 25.94
CA ILE A 763 -23.06 -12.78 24.60
C ILE A 763 -22.63 -13.99 23.74
N GLU A 764 -21.82 -14.91 24.27
CA GLU A 764 -21.38 -16.09 23.51
C GLU A 764 -22.55 -16.97 23.07
N TYR A 765 -23.60 -17.07 23.89
CA TYR A 765 -24.78 -17.85 23.54
C TYR A 765 -25.48 -17.28 22.29
N VAL A 766 -25.79 -15.98 22.29
CA VAL A 766 -26.50 -15.33 21.17
C VAL A 766 -25.65 -15.31 19.90
N VAL A 767 -24.33 -15.08 20.02
CA VAL A 767 -23.39 -15.09 18.89
C VAL A 767 -23.26 -16.49 18.26
N ARG A 768 -23.31 -17.57 19.05
CA ARG A 768 -23.29 -18.94 18.50
C ARG A 768 -24.54 -19.27 17.69
N GLN A 769 -25.69 -18.68 18.01
CA GLN A 769 -26.92 -18.87 17.21
C GLN A 769 -26.77 -18.25 15.82
N VAL A 770 -26.09 -17.11 15.70
CA VAL A 770 -25.77 -16.49 14.42
C VAL A 770 -24.96 -17.42 13.54
N LYS A 771 -23.89 -18.02 14.09
CA LYS A 771 -23.06 -18.97 13.35
C LYS A 771 -23.90 -20.14 12.81
N ALA A 772 -24.75 -20.73 13.64
CA ALA A 772 -25.63 -21.82 13.24
C ALA A 772 -26.64 -21.38 12.16
N GLY A 773 -27.10 -20.12 12.20
CA GLY A 773 -27.92 -19.51 11.16
C GLY A 773 -27.18 -19.39 9.83
N ILE A 774 -25.94 -18.92 9.83
CA ILE A 774 -25.08 -18.82 8.63
C ILE A 774 -24.85 -20.20 8.01
N GLU A 775 -24.52 -21.21 8.81
CA GLU A 775 -24.33 -22.60 8.35
C GLU A 775 -25.58 -23.13 7.63
N LYS A 776 -26.77 -22.93 8.21
CA LYS A 776 -28.03 -23.31 7.56
C LYS A 776 -28.28 -22.53 6.26
N ARG A 777 -28.06 -21.21 6.25
CA ARG A 777 -28.24 -20.37 5.04
C ARG A 777 -27.33 -20.82 3.91
N LEU A 778 -26.12 -21.30 4.22
CA LEU A 778 -25.19 -21.85 3.24
C LEU A 778 -25.74 -23.10 2.55
N GLU A 779 -26.36 -24.02 3.30
CA GLU A 779 -27.02 -25.20 2.74
C GLU A 779 -28.22 -24.84 1.85
N PHE A 780 -29.09 -23.94 2.34
CA PHE A 780 -30.25 -23.45 1.58
C PHE A 780 -29.82 -22.80 0.27
N ARG A 781 -28.82 -21.91 0.32
CA ARG A 781 -28.34 -21.21 -0.86
C ARG A 781 -27.72 -22.15 -1.87
N SER A 782 -26.95 -23.13 -1.39
CA SER A 782 -26.37 -24.16 -2.26
C SER A 782 -27.46 -24.98 -2.95
N GLU A 783 -28.49 -25.42 -2.22
CA GLU A 783 -29.66 -26.10 -2.81
C GLU A 783 -30.33 -25.25 -3.90
N GLU A 784 -30.58 -23.96 -3.63
CA GLU A 784 -31.19 -23.04 -4.59
C GLU A 784 -30.37 -22.88 -5.87
N ILE A 785 -29.05 -22.81 -5.76
CA ILE A 785 -28.16 -22.72 -6.92
C ILE A 785 -28.25 -23.99 -7.76
N PHE A 786 -28.18 -25.18 -7.13
CA PHE A 786 -28.31 -26.45 -7.84
C PHE A 786 -29.68 -26.61 -8.52
N ARG A 787 -30.76 -26.15 -7.87
CA ARG A 787 -32.13 -26.21 -8.43
C ARG A 787 -32.32 -25.38 -9.70
N ARG A 788 -31.44 -24.40 -9.97
CA ARG A 788 -31.46 -23.66 -11.25
C ARG A 788 -31.08 -24.55 -12.44
N HIS A 789 -30.35 -25.64 -12.17
CA HIS A 789 -29.71 -26.47 -13.19
C HIS A 789 -30.23 -27.91 -13.23
N THR A 790 -30.87 -28.41 -12.17
CA THR A 790 -31.54 -29.72 -12.14
C THR A 790 -32.73 -29.74 -11.18
N SER A 791 -33.75 -30.54 -11.48
CA SER A 791 -34.88 -30.80 -10.58
C SER A 791 -34.58 -31.85 -9.51
N CYS A 792 -33.51 -32.65 -9.67
CA CYS A 792 -33.14 -33.72 -8.77
C CYS A 792 -32.15 -33.20 -7.72
N VAL A 793 -32.68 -32.51 -6.68
CA VAL A 793 -31.88 -31.97 -5.57
C VAL A 793 -32.50 -32.34 -4.22
N ALA A 794 -31.68 -32.81 -3.28
CA ALA A 794 -32.06 -33.07 -1.90
C ALA A 794 -31.10 -32.36 -0.94
N ARG A 795 -31.65 -31.71 0.10
CA ARG A 795 -30.88 -31.02 1.15
C ARG A 795 -31.05 -31.72 2.49
N GLY A 796 -29.97 -31.81 3.27
CA GLY A 796 -29.96 -32.33 4.64
C GLY A 796 -30.47 -33.77 4.77
N ILE A 797 -30.17 -34.63 3.80
CA ILE A 797 -30.67 -36.02 3.80
C ILE A 797 -29.73 -36.97 4.54
N ASP A 798 -30.24 -37.63 5.57
CA ASP A 798 -29.57 -38.73 6.26
C ASP A 798 -30.22 -40.06 5.87
N PHE A 799 -29.53 -40.87 5.07
CA PHE A 799 -30.08 -42.14 4.55
C PHE A 799 -30.26 -43.19 5.65
N HIS A 800 -29.36 -43.23 6.63
CA HIS A 800 -29.47 -44.15 7.76
C HIS A 800 -30.71 -43.85 8.60
N ARG A 801 -30.95 -42.57 8.92
CA ARG A 801 -32.11 -42.15 9.71
C ARG A 801 -33.42 -42.19 8.94
N LYS A 802 -33.41 -41.76 7.67
CA LYS A 802 -34.63 -41.67 6.84
C LYS A 802 -35.10 -43.03 6.34
N PHE A 803 -34.18 -43.95 6.05
CA PHE A 803 -34.48 -45.27 5.49
C PHE A 803 -33.95 -46.41 6.36
N ARG A 804 -34.30 -46.42 7.66
CA ARG A 804 -33.82 -47.43 8.63
C ARG A 804 -34.04 -48.90 8.18
N ALA A 805 -35.07 -49.16 7.38
CA ALA A 805 -35.39 -50.49 6.88
C ALA A 805 -34.36 -51.04 5.86
N GLU A 806 -33.59 -50.16 5.21
CA GLU A 806 -32.57 -50.55 4.23
C GLU A 806 -31.28 -51.03 4.89
N GLY A 807 -31.09 -50.79 6.20
CA GLY A 807 -29.90 -51.23 6.92
C GLY A 807 -28.61 -50.52 6.51
N PHE A 808 -28.70 -49.31 5.94
CA PHE A 808 -27.55 -48.50 5.57
C PHE A 808 -26.65 -48.19 6.78
N GLU A 809 -25.34 -48.11 6.54
CA GLU A 809 -24.39 -47.60 7.51
C GLU A 809 -24.61 -46.11 7.81
N ASP A 810 -24.29 -45.69 9.04
CA ASP A 810 -24.41 -44.28 9.44
C ASP A 810 -23.20 -43.47 8.95
N VAL A 811 -23.37 -42.85 7.78
CA VAL A 811 -22.41 -41.91 7.18
C VAL A 811 -22.78 -40.44 7.44
N GLY A 812 -23.79 -40.20 8.27
CA GLY A 812 -24.38 -38.89 8.53
C GLY A 812 -25.23 -38.35 7.38
N ASP A 813 -25.58 -37.07 7.50
CA ASP A 813 -26.37 -36.32 6.54
C ASP A 813 -25.54 -35.81 5.34
N PHE A 814 -26.20 -35.66 4.20
CA PHE A 814 -25.68 -34.96 3.04
C PHE A 814 -26.26 -33.56 3.00
N ASP A 815 -25.41 -32.54 3.11
CA ASP A 815 -25.83 -31.13 3.15
C ASP A 815 -26.62 -30.79 1.87
N VAL A 816 -26.06 -31.04 0.68
CA VAL A 816 -26.80 -31.02 -0.60
C VAL A 816 -26.35 -32.17 -1.49
N LEU A 817 -27.31 -32.82 -2.15
CA LEU A 817 -27.11 -33.85 -3.16
C LEU A 817 -27.86 -33.43 -4.44
N ALA A 818 -27.18 -33.42 -5.58
CA ALA A 818 -27.76 -33.03 -6.87
C ALA A 818 -27.44 -34.06 -7.95
N TYR A 819 -28.38 -34.32 -8.87
CA TYR A 819 -28.24 -35.35 -9.89
C TYR A 819 -28.70 -34.88 -11.27
N TRP A 820 -27.93 -35.25 -12.31
CA TRP A 820 -28.29 -35.07 -13.72
C TRP A 820 -28.40 -36.44 -14.39
N PRO A 821 -29.64 -36.89 -14.70
CA PRO A 821 -29.88 -38.22 -15.27
C PRO A 821 -29.24 -38.47 -16.62
N ASP A 822 -29.24 -37.46 -17.50
CA ASP A 822 -28.80 -37.59 -18.90
C ASP A 822 -27.29 -37.86 -19.00
N GLN A 823 -26.51 -37.30 -18.08
CA GLN A 823 -25.05 -37.44 -18.00
C GLN A 823 -24.63 -38.46 -16.93
N ASN A 824 -25.60 -39.06 -16.22
CA ASN A 824 -25.37 -39.90 -15.05
C ASN A 824 -24.36 -39.24 -14.08
N LEU A 825 -24.57 -37.95 -13.77
CA LEU A 825 -23.69 -37.15 -12.92
C LEU A 825 -24.36 -36.92 -11.57
N LEU A 826 -23.70 -37.36 -10.49
CA LEU A 826 -24.11 -37.12 -9.12
C LEU A 826 -23.10 -36.16 -8.46
N VAL A 827 -23.61 -35.12 -7.79
CA VAL A 827 -22.80 -34.15 -7.07
C VAL A 827 -23.19 -34.19 -5.59
N ALA A 828 -22.22 -34.44 -4.72
CA ALA A 828 -22.39 -34.32 -3.27
C ALA A 828 -21.67 -33.07 -2.78
N VAL A 829 -22.35 -32.29 -1.95
CA VAL A 829 -21.88 -31.01 -1.45
C VAL A 829 -21.82 -31.06 0.06
N GLU A 830 -20.67 -30.67 0.61
CA GLU A 830 -20.47 -30.40 2.02
C GLU A 830 -20.40 -28.88 2.23
N CYS A 831 -21.38 -28.32 2.94
CA CYS A 831 -21.46 -26.91 3.27
C CYS A 831 -20.78 -26.68 4.63
N LYS A 832 -19.76 -25.81 4.66
CA LYS A 832 -19.09 -25.48 5.93
C LYS A 832 -18.68 -24.02 6.04
N TYR A 833 -19.02 -23.47 7.19
CA TYR A 833 -18.58 -22.15 7.59
C TYR A 833 -17.39 -22.24 8.56
N ASN A 834 -16.21 -21.84 8.07
CA ASN A 834 -14.98 -21.85 8.85
C ASN A 834 -14.61 -20.44 9.28
N GLN A 835 -14.24 -20.28 10.55
CA GLN A 835 -13.69 -19.02 11.06
C GLN A 835 -12.41 -18.68 10.31
N PRO A 836 -12.19 -17.42 9.90
CA PRO A 836 -10.95 -16.98 9.27
C PRO A 836 -9.72 -17.22 10.16
N ALA A 837 -8.56 -17.43 9.53
CA ALA A 837 -7.28 -17.49 10.23
C ALA A 837 -6.66 -16.09 10.37
N TYR A 838 -6.22 -15.76 11.58
CA TYR A 838 -5.51 -14.51 11.88
C TYR A 838 -4.03 -14.74 12.24
N THR A 839 -3.66 -15.97 12.59
CA THR A 839 -2.30 -16.40 12.98
C THR A 839 -1.95 -17.72 12.28
N MET A 840 -0.66 -18.09 12.28
CA MET A 840 -0.23 -19.41 11.81
C MET A 840 -0.84 -20.55 12.64
N LYS A 841 -1.06 -20.32 13.94
CA LYS A 841 -1.79 -21.22 14.83
C LYS A 841 -3.22 -21.46 14.37
N ASP A 842 -3.95 -20.40 13.98
CA ASP A 842 -5.28 -20.54 13.39
C ASP A 842 -5.25 -21.25 12.04
N GLY A 843 -4.26 -20.94 11.20
CA GLY A 843 -4.02 -21.64 9.94
C GLY A 843 -3.89 -23.14 10.15
N ARG A 844 -3.04 -23.57 11.08
CA ARG A 844 -2.91 -24.99 11.48
C ARG A 844 -4.23 -25.55 11.99
N ARG A 845 -4.96 -24.83 12.86
CA ARG A 845 -6.26 -25.27 13.38
C ARG A 845 -7.27 -25.52 12.26
N ILE A 846 -7.31 -24.66 11.25
CA ILE A 846 -8.17 -24.83 10.07
C ILE A 846 -7.74 -26.06 9.26
N ARG A 847 -6.44 -26.22 8.99
CA ARG A 847 -5.90 -27.41 8.31
C ARG A 847 -6.33 -28.68 9.02
N ASP A 848 -6.05 -28.75 10.33
CA ASP A 848 -6.33 -29.92 11.16
C ASP A 848 -7.84 -30.19 11.25
N LYS A 849 -8.69 -29.18 11.14
CA LYS A 849 -10.16 -29.34 11.12
C LYS A 849 -10.65 -29.89 9.78
N ILE A 850 -10.16 -29.36 8.65
CA ILE A 850 -10.62 -29.73 7.31
C ILE A 850 -10.00 -31.07 6.90
N PHE A 851 -8.70 -31.22 7.04
CA PHE A 851 -7.90 -32.34 6.52
C PHE A 851 -7.43 -33.31 7.61
N GLY A 852 -7.65 -32.99 8.89
CA GLY A 852 -7.29 -33.85 10.01
C GLY A 852 -5.82 -33.75 10.45
N ARG A 853 -5.48 -34.40 11.58
CA ARG A 853 -4.16 -34.24 12.24
C ARG A 853 -3.14 -35.30 11.89
N LYS A 854 -3.58 -36.49 11.48
CA LYS A 854 -2.77 -37.70 11.31
C LYS A 854 -3.30 -38.50 10.13
N HIS A 855 -2.52 -39.44 9.58
CA HIS A 855 -2.93 -40.25 8.44
C HIS A 855 -4.31 -40.94 8.61
N ASP A 856 -4.65 -41.36 9.84
CA ASP A 856 -5.90 -42.05 10.14
C ASP A 856 -7.07 -41.10 10.51
N ASP A 857 -6.78 -39.84 10.81
CA ASP A 857 -7.76 -38.79 11.04
C ASP A 857 -7.72 -37.84 9.85
N LYS A 858 -8.67 -38.01 8.92
CA LYS A 858 -8.81 -37.18 7.71
C LYS A 858 -9.73 -35.97 7.92
N GLY A 859 -10.11 -35.64 9.15
CA GLY A 859 -10.93 -34.48 9.47
C GLY A 859 -12.30 -34.47 8.77
N GLN A 860 -12.73 -33.30 8.31
CA GLN A 860 -13.97 -33.14 7.54
C GLN A 860 -13.91 -33.85 6.19
N ILE A 861 -12.79 -33.78 5.48
CA ILE A 861 -12.60 -34.48 4.19
C ILE A 861 -12.74 -35.99 4.33
N GLY A 862 -12.29 -36.57 5.44
CA GLY A 862 -12.53 -37.98 5.75
C GLY A 862 -14.01 -38.37 5.77
N LYS A 863 -14.89 -37.47 6.22
CA LYS A 863 -16.34 -37.69 6.18
C LYS A 863 -16.88 -37.58 4.77
N VAL A 864 -16.43 -36.59 4.00
CA VAL A 864 -16.81 -36.40 2.59
C VAL A 864 -16.46 -37.65 1.77
N LEU A 865 -15.23 -38.15 1.89
CA LEU A 865 -14.78 -39.34 1.16
C LEU A 865 -15.54 -40.61 1.55
N ARG A 866 -15.87 -40.81 2.85
CA ARG A 866 -16.69 -41.95 3.28
C ARG A 866 -18.10 -41.90 2.69
N ARG A 867 -18.68 -40.71 2.62
CA ARG A 867 -19.96 -40.49 1.95
C ARG A 867 -19.88 -40.74 0.45
N GLY A 868 -18.77 -40.39 -0.20
CA GLY A 868 -18.52 -40.74 -1.61
C GLY A 868 -18.53 -42.24 -1.86
N VAL A 869 -17.80 -43.02 -1.05
CA VAL A 869 -17.81 -44.50 -1.13
C VAL A 869 -19.21 -45.07 -0.91
N PHE A 870 -19.95 -44.53 0.05
CA PHE A 870 -21.35 -44.90 0.29
C PHE A 870 -22.25 -44.64 -0.94
N LEU A 871 -22.08 -43.47 -1.58
CA LEU A 871 -22.83 -43.11 -2.79
C LEU A 871 -22.49 -44.02 -3.96
N GLU A 872 -21.23 -44.40 -4.14
CA GLU A 872 -20.81 -45.33 -5.19
C GLU A 872 -21.41 -46.72 -4.98
N LEU A 873 -21.39 -47.23 -3.74
CA LEU A 873 -21.89 -48.57 -3.42
C LEU A 873 -23.42 -48.69 -3.55
N HIS A 874 -24.15 -47.64 -3.18
CA HIS A 874 -25.61 -47.67 -3.07
C HIS A 874 -26.35 -46.84 -4.11
N ARG A 875 -25.63 -46.26 -5.10
CA ARG A 875 -26.13 -45.30 -6.09
C ARG A 875 -27.53 -45.63 -6.62
N THR A 876 -27.68 -46.78 -7.27
CA THR A 876 -28.94 -47.20 -7.90
C THR A 876 -30.09 -47.23 -6.89
N ARG A 877 -29.85 -47.82 -5.73
CA ARG A 877 -30.87 -47.93 -4.68
C ARG A 877 -31.24 -46.57 -4.11
N MET A 878 -30.28 -45.68 -3.95
CA MET A 878 -30.52 -44.32 -3.47
C MET A 878 -31.35 -43.50 -4.46
N LEU A 879 -31.07 -43.59 -5.76
CA LEU A 879 -31.88 -42.94 -6.79
C LEU A 879 -33.34 -43.42 -6.73
N GLU A 880 -33.56 -44.72 -6.56
CA GLU A 880 -34.92 -45.29 -6.38
C GLU A 880 -35.62 -44.74 -5.14
N LEU A 881 -34.94 -44.74 -3.98
CA LEU A 881 -35.49 -44.27 -2.71
C LEU A 881 -35.80 -42.76 -2.72
N LEU A 882 -35.05 -41.99 -3.49
CA LEU A 882 -35.26 -40.57 -3.70
C LEU A 882 -36.33 -40.26 -4.77
N GLY A 883 -36.77 -41.27 -5.53
CA GLY A 883 -37.66 -41.08 -6.67
C GLY A 883 -37.01 -40.34 -7.85
N TRP A 884 -35.68 -40.41 -7.98
CA TRP A 884 -34.94 -39.78 -9.06
C TRP A 884 -34.87 -40.69 -10.31
N PRO A 885 -34.81 -40.12 -11.53
CA PRO A 885 -34.83 -40.90 -12.76
C PRO A 885 -33.64 -41.88 -12.88
N LYS A 886 -33.85 -43.01 -13.53
CA LYS A 886 -32.78 -43.96 -13.85
C LYS A 886 -31.79 -43.33 -14.85
N PRO A 887 -30.49 -43.65 -14.76
CA PRO A 887 -29.49 -43.12 -15.68
C PRO A 887 -29.76 -43.57 -17.12
N VAL A 888 -29.47 -42.69 -18.09
CA VAL A 888 -29.33 -43.05 -19.51
C VAL A 888 -28.04 -43.88 -19.67
N ASN A 889 -27.81 -44.59 -20.79
CA ASN A 889 -26.58 -45.37 -21.08
C ASN A 889 -25.30 -44.47 -21.14
N ALA A 890 -24.93 -43.86 -20.01
CA ALA A 890 -23.82 -42.96 -19.79
C ALA A 890 -23.01 -43.45 -18.59
N ALA A 891 -21.69 -43.29 -18.65
CA ALA A 891 -20.78 -43.68 -17.58
C ALA A 891 -21.10 -42.94 -16.29
N GLU A 892 -21.01 -43.63 -15.15
CA GLU A 892 -21.22 -43.01 -13.84
C GLU A 892 -20.18 -41.94 -13.58
N ARG A 893 -20.67 -40.74 -13.25
CA ARG A 893 -19.84 -39.62 -12.82
C ARG A 893 -20.24 -39.20 -11.41
N TYR A 894 -19.22 -38.86 -10.63
CA TYR A 894 -19.36 -38.38 -9.27
C TYR A 894 -18.43 -37.20 -9.04
N VAL A 895 -18.94 -36.15 -8.41
CA VAL A 895 -18.17 -34.95 -8.05
C VAL A 895 -18.46 -34.57 -6.61
N GLU A 896 -17.40 -34.31 -5.85
CA GLU A 896 -17.46 -33.85 -4.48
C GLU A 896 -17.15 -32.36 -4.40
N LEU A 897 -18.03 -31.58 -3.78
CA LEU A 897 -17.81 -30.16 -3.52
C LEU A 897 -17.73 -29.89 -2.02
N TYR A 898 -16.77 -29.06 -1.64
CA TYR A 898 -16.72 -28.41 -0.34
C TYR A 898 -17.07 -26.94 -0.56
N VAL A 899 -18.30 -26.56 -0.19
CA VAL A 899 -18.81 -25.21 -0.37
C VAL A 899 -18.68 -24.42 0.92
N SER A 900 -18.01 -23.27 0.85
CA SER A 900 -17.83 -22.37 1.99
C SER A 900 -18.27 -20.95 1.66
N ARG A 901 -18.46 -20.14 2.71
CA ARG A 901 -18.66 -18.69 2.57
C ARG A 901 -17.37 -17.98 2.16
N ASP A 902 -16.26 -18.40 2.76
CA ASP A 902 -14.93 -17.81 2.59
C ASP A 902 -13.92 -18.88 2.18
N ILE A 903 -12.93 -18.52 1.37
CA ILE A 903 -11.84 -19.43 0.98
C ILE A 903 -10.63 -19.26 1.92
N SER A 904 -10.00 -20.37 2.30
CA SER A 904 -8.79 -20.37 3.14
C SER A 904 -7.59 -20.90 2.37
N TYR A 905 -6.37 -20.60 2.86
CA TYR A 905 -5.12 -21.05 2.24
C TYR A 905 -5.12 -22.56 1.92
N TRP A 906 -5.58 -23.39 2.87
CA TRP A 906 -5.62 -24.85 2.72
C TRP A 906 -6.67 -25.37 1.73
N MET A 907 -7.65 -24.54 1.36
CA MET A 907 -8.62 -24.88 0.32
C MET A 907 -8.06 -24.64 -1.09
N VAL A 908 -7.11 -23.69 -1.20
CA VAL A 908 -6.38 -23.43 -2.45
C VAL A 908 -5.20 -24.40 -2.58
N HIS A 909 -4.53 -24.69 -1.46
CA HIS A 909 -3.37 -25.58 -1.39
C HIS A 909 -3.60 -26.69 -0.34
N PRO A 910 -4.38 -27.73 -0.69
CA PRO A 910 -4.58 -28.87 0.19
C PRO A 910 -3.24 -29.51 0.62
N PRO A 911 -3.09 -29.94 1.88
CA PRO A 911 -1.85 -30.56 2.37
C PRO A 911 -1.58 -31.94 1.74
N TYR A 912 -2.58 -32.55 1.12
CA TYR A 912 -2.47 -33.76 0.31
C TYR A 912 -3.52 -33.73 -0.82
N PRO A 913 -3.31 -34.46 -1.93
CA PRO A 913 -4.28 -34.51 -3.02
C PRO A 913 -5.64 -35.02 -2.54
N VAL A 914 -6.71 -34.29 -2.88
CA VAL A 914 -8.10 -34.66 -2.61
C VAL A 914 -8.92 -34.51 -3.89
N PRO A 915 -9.89 -35.41 -4.14
CA PRO A 915 -10.79 -35.28 -5.30
C PRO A 915 -11.85 -34.18 -5.10
N THR A 916 -12.01 -33.68 -3.88
CA THR A 916 -12.99 -32.66 -3.52
C THR A 916 -12.60 -31.28 -4.06
N HIS A 917 -13.52 -30.61 -4.75
CA HIS A 917 -13.34 -29.23 -5.20
C HIS A 917 -13.80 -28.24 -4.13
N PHE A 918 -12.99 -27.23 -3.82
CA PHE A 918 -13.33 -26.17 -2.88
C PHE A 918 -13.90 -24.96 -3.62
N VAL A 919 -15.12 -24.55 -3.29
CA VAL A 919 -15.83 -23.50 -4.02
C VAL A 919 -16.51 -22.53 -3.05
N ARG A 920 -16.46 -21.24 -3.35
CA ARG A 920 -17.24 -20.24 -2.60
C ARG A 920 -18.69 -20.27 -3.07
N VAL A 921 -19.64 -20.19 -2.14
CA VAL A 921 -21.07 -20.17 -2.49
C VAL A 921 -21.42 -19.06 -3.49
N SER A 922 -20.84 -17.86 -3.37
CA SER A 922 -21.10 -16.74 -4.28
C SER A 922 -20.55 -16.95 -5.69
N THR A 923 -19.59 -17.87 -5.87
CA THR A 923 -19.01 -18.22 -7.17
C THR A 923 -19.48 -19.59 -7.67
N LEU A 924 -20.31 -20.31 -6.90
CA LEU A 924 -20.72 -21.68 -7.19
C LEU A 924 -21.45 -21.77 -8.53
N ASP A 925 -22.37 -20.85 -8.82
CA ASP A 925 -23.12 -20.85 -10.09
C ASP A 925 -22.20 -20.68 -11.31
N SER A 926 -21.21 -19.79 -11.21
CA SER A 926 -20.21 -19.61 -12.26
C SER A 926 -19.34 -20.86 -12.40
N TRP A 927 -18.88 -21.42 -11.28
CA TRP A 927 -18.05 -22.63 -11.27
C TRP A 927 -18.78 -23.82 -11.91
N LEU A 928 -20.08 -23.99 -11.64
CA LEU A 928 -20.88 -25.04 -12.28
C LEU A 928 -20.87 -24.89 -13.81
N LYS A 929 -21.06 -23.67 -14.32
CA LYS A 929 -21.07 -23.38 -15.76
C LYS A 929 -19.71 -23.58 -16.42
N THR A 930 -18.65 -23.05 -15.80
CA THR A 930 -17.32 -23.02 -16.44
C THR A 930 -16.52 -24.30 -16.26
N GLU A 931 -16.67 -24.97 -15.12
CA GLU A 931 -15.87 -26.16 -14.78
C GLU A 931 -16.70 -27.43 -14.92
N LEU A 932 -17.81 -27.54 -14.18
CA LEU A 932 -18.57 -28.79 -14.11
C LEU A 932 -19.25 -29.14 -15.43
N PHE A 933 -19.96 -28.18 -16.03
CA PHE A 933 -20.76 -28.40 -17.24
C PHE A 933 -19.88 -28.50 -18.49
N THR A 934 -18.83 -27.68 -18.57
CA THR A 934 -17.84 -27.76 -19.65
C THR A 934 -17.14 -29.13 -19.64
N ALA A 935 -16.71 -29.63 -18.47
CA ALA A 935 -16.14 -30.98 -18.34
C ALA A 935 -17.18 -32.10 -18.56
N ALA A 936 -18.48 -31.78 -18.52
CA ALA A 936 -19.58 -32.72 -18.71
C ALA A 936 -20.21 -32.69 -20.11
N GLY A 937 -19.77 -31.78 -20.99
CA GLY A 937 -20.42 -31.57 -22.29
C GLY A 937 -21.86 -31.06 -22.17
N LEU A 938 -22.17 -30.38 -21.06
CA LEU A 938 -23.44 -29.71 -20.80
C LEU A 938 -23.38 -28.27 -21.32
N PRO A 939 -24.46 -27.73 -21.94
CA PRO A 939 -24.51 -26.35 -22.41
C PRO A 939 -24.51 -25.31 -21.27
#